data_AF-A0A8H7H252-F1
#
_entry.id   AF-A0A8H7H252-F1
#
_cell.length_a   1.000
_cell.length_b   1.000
_cell.length_c   1.000
_cell.angle_alpha   90.00
_cell.angle_beta   90.00
_cell.angle_gamma   90.00
#
_symmetry.space_group_name_H-M   'P 1'
#
loop_
_entity.id
_entity.type
_entity.pdbx_description
1 polymer ?
#
loop_
_entity_poly.entity_id
_entity_poly.type
_entity_poly.pdbx_seq_one_letter_code
_entity_poly.pdbx_strand_id
1 'polypeptide(L)'
;MILILILILVTLCGRVSTTRDLLLSLSVPNSAVSINELLVTSIVTNTGDHSLRLLNHPQTVLSHLPTRVFHISRGNITPDFTGLIVHYSPDYVVQKNNSDDFTFLDPGQTYERIHSLAGVYNFTGTGPDNSGKIVIVKAETNCTRFKISGGLKTAPNRFNSFAQSTQMLQSGCTIDQQNIISEAAKYADQYISNALTYLQTINGYTPRYGAWFGAYGPQLAETVKFHYANMVGRAMVTAYDCMPDSCRDGAVAYVWPQQPGVIHFCNWFWSRPPYGSNSKAGTIIHELSHFTGTVDHVYGEVGSLDLARSSPSLAVGNADSHMYFAENSATLPILTMSLSDPTAKSIKVSVAITRKSPDKSSETKQVSYNGPLKLPHNKNSITIVMVGETGCGKTAFMSLLQNLFQGRSALELEDLHDKTTDSNLKKSCSQTEKAKLYEFKTPGGGFTIRMLDTPGLGDSRGLEQDKINQKDITNEISKLGTIDAVVIMSNATTERLGPVTAYALQILVTIFPRSVLHNIGFIFTHTRPLSFNFIPDSLPPELKKSPYWFLENPLALLIKHNTIIQNETRTPRIIRKSVEEIYGAYEDTTETLDEWLEWINGCPPQPTKGIQELYNRFIQVQSRLDDLIRHLEKLSTEEKE
;
A
#
# COMPACT_ATOMS: atom_id res chain seq x y z
N MET A 1 5.10 -7.06 -20.58
CA MET A 1 3.99 -6.25 -21.15
C MET A 1 3.64 -5.19 -20.11
N ILE A 2 3.94 -3.93 -20.41
CA ILE A 2 3.56 -2.68 -19.72
C ILE A 2 4.10 -2.51 -18.28
N LEU A 3 5.31 -1.96 -18.18
CA LEU A 3 5.90 -1.40 -16.96
C LEU A 3 5.25 -0.02 -16.70
N ILE A 4 4.54 0.16 -15.59
CA ILE A 4 4.04 1.47 -15.14
C ILE A 4 5.08 2.00 -14.15
N LEU A 5 5.92 2.94 -14.59
CA LEU A 5 6.80 3.70 -13.69
C LEU A 5 6.01 4.84 -13.06
N ILE A 6 5.76 4.76 -11.75
CA ILE A 6 5.37 5.92 -10.94
C ILE A 6 6.67 6.54 -10.45
N LEU A 7 7.03 7.70 -11.00
CA LEU A 7 8.26 8.40 -10.68
C LEU A 7 7.97 9.47 -9.61
N ILE A 8 8.18 9.13 -8.33
CA ILE A 8 8.26 10.10 -7.23
C ILE A 8 9.75 10.42 -7.02
N LEU A 9 10.16 11.62 -7.38
CA LEU A 9 11.55 12.08 -7.27
C LEU A 9 11.71 12.83 -5.94
N VAL A 10 11.95 12.10 -4.85
CA VAL A 10 12.49 12.67 -3.61
C VAL A 10 14.01 12.46 -3.61
N THR A 11 14.74 13.56 -3.55
CA THR A 11 16.19 13.64 -3.54
C THR A 11 16.77 13.08 -2.24
N LEU A 12 17.33 11.88 -2.27
CA LEU A 12 18.40 11.49 -1.35
C LEU A 12 19.73 11.42 -2.09
N CYS A 13 20.66 12.24 -1.63
CA CYS A 13 22.03 12.31 -2.12
C CYS A 13 22.78 11.05 -1.67
N GLY A 14 22.88 10.07 -2.56
CA GLY A 14 23.69 8.87 -2.41
C GLY A 14 23.79 8.20 -3.76
N ARG A 15 25.01 8.07 -4.29
CA ARG A 15 25.24 7.50 -5.63
C ARG A 15 24.73 6.06 -5.69
N VAL A 16 23.58 5.86 -6.33
CA VAL A 16 23.18 4.57 -6.88
C VAL A 16 23.25 4.73 -8.40
N SER A 17 24.17 4.00 -9.02
CA SER A 17 24.28 3.89 -10.47
C SER A 17 23.16 2.98 -10.95
N THR A 18 21.98 3.54 -11.19
CA THR A 18 20.96 2.91 -12.03
C THR A 18 21.12 3.47 -13.44
N THR A 19 21.21 2.60 -14.45
CA THR A 19 21.02 3.01 -15.84
C THR A 19 19.65 3.69 -15.90
N ARG A 20 19.61 5.00 -16.15
CA ARG A 20 18.34 5.74 -16.19
C ARG A 20 17.71 5.47 -17.55
N ASP A 21 16.59 4.77 -17.58
CA ASP A 21 15.80 4.52 -18.80
C ASP A 21 15.03 5.78 -19.28
N LEU A 22 15.12 6.88 -18.51
CA LEU A 22 14.53 8.17 -18.85
C LEU A 22 15.55 9.30 -18.69
N LEU A 23 15.64 10.14 -19.70
CA LEU A 23 16.38 11.39 -19.70
C LEU A 23 15.40 12.57 -19.75
N LEU A 24 15.53 13.49 -18.80
CA LEU A 24 14.81 14.77 -18.80
C LEU A 24 15.76 15.90 -19.17
N SER A 25 15.38 16.68 -20.18
CA SER A 25 16.05 17.93 -20.56
C SER A 25 15.08 19.10 -20.48
N LEU A 26 15.58 20.26 -20.06
CA LEU A 26 14.80 21.50 -19.97
C LEU A 26 15.41 22.57 -20.87
N SER A 27 14.60 23.09 -21.80
CA SER A 27 14.92 24.27 -22.59
C SER A 27 14.17 25.48 -22.04
N VAL A 28 14.91 26.51 -21.65
CA VAL A 28 14.37 27.75 -21.10
C VAL A 28 14.96 28.91 -21.90
N PRO A 29 14.16 29.94 -22.27
CA PRO A 29 14.67 31.12 -22.93
C PRO A 29 15.80 31.76 -22.12
N ASN A 30 16.91 32.12 -22.78
CA ASN A 30 18.03 32.80 -22.11
C ASN A 30 17.60 34.13 -21.49
N SER A 31 16.59 34.78 -22.08
CA SER A 31 15.94 35.96 -21.52
C SER A 31 14.47 36.05 -21.91
N ALA A 32 13.63 36.60 -21.03
CA ALA A 32 12.26 36.98 -21.30
C ALA A 32 12.02 38.46 -20.93
N VAL A 33 11.28 39.21 -21.74
CA VAL A 33 10.91 40.62 -21.51
C VAL A 33 9.55 40.74 -20.81
N SER A 34 8.78 39.66 -20.81
CA SER A 34 7.52 39.53 -20.08
C SER A 34 7.42 38.16 -19.44
N ILE A 35 6.69 38.05 -18.33
CA ILE A 35 6.40 36.75 -17.72
C ILE A 35 5.64 35.83 -18.68
N ASN A 36 4.84 36.39 -19.60
CA ASN A 36 4.12 35.65 -20.63
C ASN A 36 5.05 35.01 -21.68
N GLU A 37 6.29 35.48 -21.79
CA GLU A 37 7.31 34.91 -22.67
C GLU A 37 8.16 33.84 -21.95
N LEU A 38 7.93 33.64 -20.65
CA LEU A 38 8.66 32.67 -19.85
C LEU A 38 8.04 31.27 -19.99
N LEU A 39 8.36 30.65 -21.12
CA LEU A 39 7.95 29.29 -21.48
C LEU A 39 9.09 28.31 -21.19
N VAL A 40 8.84 27.31 -20.35
CA VAL A 40 9.79 26.22 -20.10
C VAL A 40 9.38 25.02 -20.96
N THR A 41 10.27 24.56 -21.82
CA THR A 41 10.04 23.33 -22.60
C THR A 41 10.71 22.16 -21.90
N SER A 42 9.93 21.19 -21.45
CA SER A 42 10.43 19.92 -20.95
C SER A 42 10.47 18.89 -22.06
N ILE A 43 11.58 18.18 -22.16
CA ILE A 43 11.85 17.16 -23.16
C ILE A 43 12.15 15.87 -22.39
N VAL A 44 11.23 14.90 -22.46
CA VAL A 44 11.35 13.59 -21.81
C VAL A 44 11.70 12.56 -22.87
N THR A 45 12.85 11.92 -22.75
CA THR A 45 13.33 10.92 -23.71
C THR A 45 13.44 9.56 -23.03
N ASN A 46 12.89 8.53 -23.67
CA ASN A 46 13.12 7.14 -23.28
C ASN A 46 14.48 6.69 -23.80
N THR A 47 15.44 6.52 -22.89
CA THR A 47 16.80 6.05 -23.17
C THR A 47 16.98 4.55 -22.96
N GLY A 48 15.92 3.87 -22.52
CA GLY A 48 15.88 2.41 -22.39
C GLY A 48 15.51 1.70 -23.69
N ASP A 49 15.41 0.38 -23.61
CA ASP A 49 15.13 -0.56 -24.71
C ASP A 49 13.69 -1.09 -24.71
N HIS A 50 12.83 -0.57 -23.83
CA HIS A 50 11.42 -0.95 -23.72
C HIS A 50 10.49 0.26 -23.81
N SER A 51 9.30 0.07 -24.37
CA SER A 51 8.27 1.13 -24.39
C SER A 51 7.82 1.45 -22.96
N LEU A 52 7.80 2.74 -22.64
CA LEU A 52 7.40 3.29 -21.36
C LEU A 52 5.99 3.85 -21.44
N ARG A 53 5.24 3.65 -20.36
CA ARG A 53 3.95 4.30 -20.14
C ARG A 53 4.06 5.15 -18.89
N LEU A 54 4.04 6.47 -19.08
CA LEU A 54 4.28 7.46 -18.04
C LEU A 54 2.95 8.12 -17.65
N LEU A 55 2.68 8.25 -16.36
CA LEU A 55 1.50 8.95 -15.86
C LEU A 55 1.65 10.46 -16.05
N ASN A 56 0.63 11.13 -16.58
CA ASN A 56 0.57 12.60 -16.71
C ASN A 56 0.27 13.26 -15.34
N HIS A 57 1.07 12.91 -14.34
CA HIS A 57 0.83 13.22 -12.93
C HIS A 57 1.00 14.73 -12.64
N PRO A 58 0.14 15.36 -11.83
CA PRO A 58 0.17 16.81 -11.55
C PRO A 58 1.52 17.35 -11.09
N GLN A 59 2.29 16.56 -10.34
CA GLN A 59 3.61 16.97 -9.83
C GLN A 59 4.77 16.72 -10.82
N THR A 60 4.48 16.40 -12.09
CA THR A 60 5.51 16.06 -13.08
C THR A 60 5.47 16.98 -14.30
N VAL A 61 6.56 17.02 -15.05
CA VAL A 61 6.65 17.75 -16.33
C VAL A 61 5.71 17.22 -17.42
N LEU A 62 4.99 16.13 -17.15
CA LEU A 62 3.96 15.58 -18.02
C LEU A 62 2.55 16.09 -17.68
N SER A 63 2.38 16.87 -16.60
CA SER A 63 1.07 17.40 -16.14
C SER A 63 0.43 18.38 -17.13
N HIS A 64 -0.86 18.17 -17.45
CA HIS A 64 -1.66 19.11 -18.25
C HIS A 64 -2.19 20.32 -17.49
N LEU A 65 -2.02 20.31 -16.17
CA LEU A 65 -2.54 21.34 -15.29
C LEU A 65 -1.43 22.32 -14.93
N PRO A 66 -1.72 23.63 -14.82
CA PRO A 66 -0.76 24.63 -14.34
C PRO A 66 -0.52 24.48 -12.83
N THR A 67 0.23 23.44 -12.49
CA THR A 67 0.51 22.89 -11.15
C THR A 67 1.98 23.12 -10.80
N ARG A 68 2.38 22.84 -9.56
CA ARG A 68 3.73 23.15 -9.06
C ARG A 68 4.78 22.12 -9.52
N VAL A 69 5.07 22.13 -10.83
CA VAL A 69 6.03 21.21 -11.47
C VAL A 69 7.48 21.65 -11.28
N PHE A 70 7.73 22.96 -11.20
CA PHE A 70 9.08 23.51 -11.13
C PHE A 70 9.39 24.06 -9.73
N HIS A 71 10.58 23.73 -9.21
CA HIS A 71 11.15 24.46 -8.09
C HIS A 71 11.96 25.65 -8.63
N ILE A 72 11.52 26.86 -8.32
CA ILE A 72 12.10 28.10 -8.82
C ILE A 72 12.71 28.87 -7.66
N SER A 73 13.98 29.24 -7.75
CA SER A 73 14.61 30.04 -6.70
C SER A 73 15.62 31.06 -7.23
N ARG A 74 15.75 32.15 -6.48
CA ARG A 74 16.79 33.17 -6.58
C ARG A 74 17.55 33.19 -5.25
N GLY A 75 18.64 32.44 -5.16
CA GLY A 75 19.29 32.20 -3.87
C GLY A 75 18.32 31.49 -2.93
N ASN A 76 17.99 32.12 -1.80
CA ASN A 76 17.06 31.59 -0.81
C ASN A 76 15.61 32.08 -0.97
N ILE A 77 15.31 32.87 -2.00
CA ILE A 77 13.98 33.44 -2.24
C ILE A 77 13.27 32.66 -3.34
N THR A 78 12.08 32.15 -3.07
CA THR A 78 11.21 31.46 -4.02
C THR A 78 10.01 32.34 -4.39
N PRO A 79 9.57 32.37 -5.66
CA PRO A 79 8.36 33.11 -6.04
C PRO A 79 7.12 32.43 -5.47
N ASP A 80 6.07 33.22 -5.22
CA ASP A 80 4.81 32.68 -4.70
C ASP A 80 4.14 31.84 -5.78
N PHE A 81 3.58 30.69 -5.39
CA PHE A 81 2.82 29.84 -6.30
C PHE A 81 1.37 30.32 -6.39
N THR A 82 0.85 30.45 -7.60
CA THR A 82 -0.51 30.93 -7.91
C THR A 82 -1.33 29.96 -8.77
N GLY A 83 -0.71 28.86 -9.23
CA GLY A 83 -1.35 27.81 -10.02
C GLY A 83 -2.33 26.94 -9.22
N LEU A 84 -2.88 25.90 -9.87
CA LEU A 84 -3.83 24.98 -9.23
C LEU A 84 -3.13 24.13 -8.17
N ILE A 85 -3.83 23.91 -7.06
CA ILE A 85 -3.55 22.85 -6.09
C ILE A 85 -4.68 21.83 -6.24
N VAL A 86 -4.34 20.56 -6.48
CA VAL A 86 -5.26 19.58 -7.04
C VAL A 86 -5.21 18.32 -6.19
N HIS A 87 -6.31 17.94 -5.55
CA HIS A 87 -6.43 16.59 -5.02
C HIS A 87 -6.53 15.60 -6.18
N TYR A 88 -5.52 14.76 -6.33
CA TYR A 88 -5.38 13.80 -7.42
C TYR A 88 -5.39 12.36 -6.91
N SER A 89 -6.00 11.44 -7.66
CA SER A 89 -6.03 10.01 -7.32
C SER A 89 -5.27 9.17 -8.37
N PRO A 90 -3.98 8.83 -8.13
CA PRO A 90 -3.20 8.02 -9.06
C PRO A 90 -3.82 6.64 -9.32
N ASP A 91 -4.34 5.99 -8.27
CA ASP A 91 -4.95 4.67 -8.37
C ASP A 91 -6.16 4.68 -9.30
N TYR A 92 -7.02 5.71 -9.21
CA TYR A 92 -8.15 5.86 -10.10
C TYR A 92 -7.72 6.01 -11.57
N VAL A 93 -6.68 6.82 -11.82
CA VAL A 93 -6.18 7.05 -13.17
C VAL A 93 -5.64 5.76 -13.78
N VAL A 94 -4.93 4.97 -12.99
CA VAL A 94 -4.44 3.64 -13.39
C VAL A 94 -5.60 2.66 -13.62
N GLN A 95 -6.63 2.66 -12.77
CA GLN A 95 -7.80 1.79 -12.89
C GLN A 95 -8.65 2.10 -14.13
N LYS A 96 -8.94 3.38 -14.39
CA LYS A 96 -9.71 3.79 -15.59
C LYS A 96 -8.94 3.55 -16.87
N ASN A 97 -7.62 3.64 -16.80
CA ASN A 97 -6.74 3.28 -17.90
C ASN A 97 -7.07 4.06 -19.19
N ASN A 98 -7.54 5.30 -19.06
CA ASN A 98 -7.80 6.17 -20.21
C ASN A 98 -6.47 6.51 -20.87
N SER A 99 -6.41 6.56 -22.20
CA SER A 99 -5.18 6.87 -22.93
C SER A 99 -4.66 8.27 -22.63
N ASP A 100 -5.55 9.24 -22.46
CA ASP A 100 -5.21 10.66 -22.32
C ASP A 100 -4.47 10.98 -21.01
N ASP A 101 -4.61 10.11 -20.01
CA ASP A 101 -3.95 10.21 -18.71
C ASP A 101 -2.48 9.77 -18.74
N PHE A 102 -2.01 9.20 -19.85
CA PHE A 102 -0.66 8.64 -19.97
C PHE A 102 0.07 9.16 -21.21
N THR A 103 1.37 9.36 -21.06
CA THR A 103 2.29 9.56 -22.17
C THR A 103 2.99 8.24 -22.47
N PHE A 104 2.90 7.79 -23.73
CA PHE A 104 3.59 6.59 -24.20
C PHE A 104 4.86 6.97 -24.95
N LEU A 105 5.97 6.33 -24.60
CA LEU A 105 7.28 6.55 -25.21
C LEU A 105 7.92 5.22 -25.60
N ASP A 106 8.02 4.95 -26.89
CA ASP A 106 8.83 3.84 -27.40
C ASP A 106 10.34 4.08 -27.18
N PRO A 107 11.18 3.03 -27.27
CA PRO A 107 12.64 3.18 -27.13
C PRO A 107 13.21 4.27 -28.05
N GLY A 108 13.96 5.21 -27.48
CA GLY A 108 14.52 6.36 -28.20
C GLY A 108 13.52 7.49 -28.50
N GLN A 109 12.24 7.33 -28.19
CA GLN A 109 11.23 8.36 -28.43
C GLN A 109 11.34 9.49 -27.39
N THR A 110 11.04 10.69 -27.84
CA THR A 110 10.99 11.91 -27.04
C THR A 110 9.58 12.49 -27.02
N TYR A 111 9.15 12.99 -25.87
CA TYR A 111 7.95 13.79 -25.69
C TYR A 111 8.32 15.19 -25.23
N GLU A 112 7.83 16.20 -25.95
CA GLU A 112 8.08 17.60 -25.64
C GLU A 112 6.81 18.27 -25.11
N ARG A 113 6.96 19.11 -24.09
CA ARG A 113 5.87 19.86 -23.50
C ARG A 113 6.31 21.26 -23.12
N ILE A 114 5.49 22.23 -23.52
CA ILE A 114 5.68 23.64 -23.18
C ILE A 114 4.85 23.99 -21.95
N HIS A 115 5.51 24.57 -20.95
CA HIS A 115 4.93 25.04 -19.70
C HIS A 115 5.01 26.56 -19.63
N SER A 116 3.86 27.22 -19.49
CA SER A 116 3.84 28.65 -19.18
C SER A 116 4.02 28.86 -17.68
N LEU A 117 5.00 29.67 -17.28
CA LEU A 117 5.14 30.08 -15.88
C LEU A 117 4.25 31.29 -15.54
N ALA A 118 3.69 31.97 -16.54
CA ALA A 118 2.76 33.07 -16.34
C ALA A 118 1.45 32.59 -15.72
N GLY A 119 1.00 33.26 -14.65
CA GLY A 119 -0.21 32.87 -13.91
C GLY A 119 -0.02 31.68 -12.97
N VAL A 120 1.11 30.97 -13.05
CA VAL A 120 1.45 29.83 -12.17
C VAL A 120 2.37 30.25 -11.03
N TYR A 121 3.26 31.21 -11.28
CA TYR A 121 4.15 31.79 -10.28
C TYR A 121 4.08 33.32 -10.32
N ASN A 122 4.06 33.94 -9.15
CA ASN A 122 4.13 35.37 -8.98
C ASN A 122 5.57 35.78 -8.61
N PHE A 123 6.23 36.47 -9.54
CA PHE A 123 7.63 36.89 -9.38
C PHE A 123 7.79 38.30 -8.78
N THR A 124 6.70 38.99 -8.44
CA THR A 124 6.75 40.39 -7.96
C THR A 124 7.63 40.58 -6.72
N GLY A 125 7.64 39.63 -5.78
CA GLY A 125 8.51 39.67 -4.58
C GLY A 125 9.96 39.19 -4.82
N THR A 126 10.22 38.52 -5.95
CA THR A 126 11.54 37.99 -6.34
C THR A 126 12.26 38.82 -7.42
N GLY A 127 11.57 39.84 -7.94
CA GLY A 127 11.99 40.69 -9.05
C GLY A 127 13.15 41.63 -8.78
N PRO A 128 13.67 42.34 -9.80
CA PRO A 128 14.53 43.49 -9.57
C PRO A 128 13.75 44.56 -8.79
N ASP A 129 14.42 45.21 -7.82
CA ASP A 129 14.09 46.59 -7.47
C ASP A 129 13.94 47.40 -8.77
N ASN A 130 13.07 48.42 -8.78
CA ASN A 130 12.73 49.33 -9.90
C ASN A 130 13.94 50.01 -10.61
N SER A 131 15.16 49.64 -10.28
CA SER A 131 16.46 49.98 -10.85
C SER A 131 16.79 49.34 -12.22
N GLY A 132 15.95 48.45 -12.77
CA GLY A 132 16.21 47.83 -14.09
C GLY A 132 17.41 46.88 -14.14
N LYS A 133 17.89 46.39 -12.97
CA LYS A 133 19.04 45.51 -12.90
C LYS A 133 18.66 44.06 -13.21
N ILE A 134 19.43 43.47 -14.12
CA ILE A 134 19.31 42.11 -14.65
C ILE A 134 19.56 41.07 -13.55
N VAL A 135 18.69 40.05 -13.42
CA VAL A 135 18.81 39.00 -12.39
C VAL A 135 18.75 37.59 -13.00
N ILE A 136 19.61 36.70 -12.50
CA ILE A 136 19.76 35.30 -12.92
C ILE A 136 19.04 34.38 -11.90
N VAL A 137 18.15 33.51 -12.37
CA VAL A 137 17.41 32.50 -11.56
C VAL A 137 18.08 31.12 -11.73
N LYS A 138 18.14 30.30 -10.67
CA LYS A 138 18.87 29.01 -10.65
C LYS A 138 17.92 27.85 -10.28
N ALA A 139 18.08 26.67 -10.88
CA ALA A 139 17.31 25.46 -10.60
C ALA A 139 18.19 24.19 -10.59
N GLU A 140 17.86 23.17 -9.78
CA GLU A 140 18.73 22.00 -9.53
C GLU A 140 18.30 20.72 -10.26
N THR A 141 18.94 20.47 -11.41
CA THR A 141 19.63 19.26 -11.91
C THR A 141 19.68 19.37 -13.45
N ASN A 142 20.90 19.38 -14.03
CA ASN A 142 21.24 19.94 -15.36
C ASN A 142 20.75 21.40 -15.52
N CYS A 143 21.55 22.31 -14.98
CA CYS A 143 21.16 23.69 -14.67
C CYS A 143 20.99 24.58 -15.92
N THR A 144 19.75 24.86 -16.34
CA THR A 144 19.45 25.93 -17.31
C THR A 144 19.19 27.25 -16.55
N ARG A 145 19.93 28.32 -16.89
CA ARG A 145 19.80 29.65 -16.28
C ARG A 145 19.07 30.58 -17.23
N PHE A 146 18.19 31.42 -16.71
CA PHE A 146 17.49 32.42 -17.51
C PHE A 146 17.41 33.78 -16.83
N LYS A 147 17.22 34.80 -17.66
CA LYS A 147 17.13 36.20 -17.28
C LYS A 147 15.69 36.70 -17.46
N ILE A 148 15.12 37.29 -16.42
CA ILE A 148 13.82 37.98 -16.55
C ILE A 148 14.06 39.49 -16.55
N SER A 149 13.49 40.19 -17.51
CA SER A 149 13.44 41.66 -17.58
C SER A 149 11.99 42.09 -17.85
N GLY A 150 11.59 43.30 -17.44
CA GLY A 150 10.26 43.85 -17.75
C GLY A 150 9.18 43.62 -16.67
N GLY A 151 7.91 43.81 -17.05
CA GLY A 151 6.77 43.88 -16.14
C GLY A 151 6.47 42.55 -15.44
N LEU A 152 6.87 42.43 -14.17
CA LEU A 152 6.64 41.25 -13.33
C LEU A 152 5.22 41.15 -12.75
N LYS A 153 4.33 42.07 -13.13
CA LYS A 153 2.97 42.16 -12.62
C LYS A 153 2.03 41.32 -13.48
N THR A 154 1.59 40.17 -12.97
CA THR A 154 0.18 39.80 -13.10
C THR A 154 -0.59 40.60 -12.05
N ALA A 155 -1.77 41.11 -12.39
CA ALA A 155 -2.55 41.98 -11.50
C ALA A 155 -2.60 41.39 -10.07
N PRO A 156 -2.30 42.18 -9.02
CA PRO A 156 -2.44 41.70 -7.66
C PRO A 156 -3.93 41.51 -7.38
N ASN A 157 -4.41 40.29 -7.50
CA ASN A 157 -5.67 39.94 -6.86
C ASN A 157 -5.37 39.99 -5.37
N ARG A 158 -5.98 40.98 -4.71
CA ARG A 158 -5.89 41.13 -3.26
C ARG A 158 -6.24 39.78 -2.63
N PHE A 159 -5.33 39.25 -1.82
CA PHE A 159 -5.65 38.19 -0.87
C PHE A 159 -6.75 38.72 0.05
N ASN A 160 -7.99 38.41 -0.28
CA ASN A 160 -9.05 38.54 0.71
C ASN A 160 -8.80 37.41 1.69
N SER A 161 -8.56 37.75 2.96
CA SER A 161 -8.80 36.84 4.07
C SER A 161 -10.12 36.10 3.81
N PHE A 162 -10.19 34.78 4.12
CA PHE A 162 -11.40 33.95 4.09
C PHE A 162 -12.64 34.84 4.14
N ALA A 163 -13.37 34.95 3.03
CA ALA A 163 -14.63 35.67 3.06
C ALA A 163 -15.45 35.08 4.22
N GLN A 164 -15.88 35.91 5.16
CA GLN A 164 -16.70 35.50 6.31
C GLN A 164 -18.11 35.17 5.80
N SER A 165 -18.23 34.20 4.90
CA SER A 165 -19.53 33.66 4.55
C SER A 165 -20.09 33.00 5.80
N THR A 166 -21.34 33.35 6.12
CA THR A 166 -22.09 32.72 7.19
C THR A 166 -22.89 31.51 6.69
N GLN A 167 -22.82 31.23 5.38
CA GLN A 167 -23.59 30.19 4.71
C GLN A 167 -22.76 29.49 3.64
N MET A 168 -23.03 28.20 3.45
CA MET A 168 -22.50 27.44 2.32
C MET A 168 -23.02 28.03 1.00
N LEU A 169 -22.12 28.31 0.07
CA LEU A 169 -22.48 28.78 -1.28
C LEU A 169 -22.24 27.65 -2.27
N GLN A 170 -23.16 27.44 -3.22
CA GLN A 170 -23.07 26.36 -4.20
C GLN A 170 -23.32 26.90 -5.60
N SER A 171 -22.32 26.81 -6.47
CA SER A 171 -22.37 27.28 -7.85
C SER A 171 -22.41 26.08 -8.81
N GLY A 172 -23.30 26.14 -9.80
CA GLY A 172 -23.42 25.09 -10.82
C GLY A 172 -23.87 23.72 -10.31
N CYS A 173 -24.37 23.60 -9.07
CA CYS A 173 -24.75 22.34 -8.45
C CYS A 173 -26.25 22.02 -8.65
N THR A 174 -26.57 20.79 -9.04
CA THR A 174 -27.95 20.26 -8.99
C THR A 174 -28.44 20.08 -7.55
N ILE A 175 -29.75 19.95 -7.34
CA ILE A 175 -30.32 19.75 -5.99
C ILE A 175 -29.71 18.52 -5.29
N ASP A 176 -29.53 17.42 -6.01
CA ASP A 176 -28.91 16.20 -5.46
C ASP A 176 -27.45 16.43 -5.07
N GLN A 177 -26.70 17.12 -5.92
CA GLN A 177 -25.31 17.52 -5.61
C GLN A 177 -25.27 18.43 -4.38
N GLN A 178 -26.21 19.37 -4.25
CA GLN A 178 -26.30 20.25 -3.09
C GLN A 178 -26.53 19.47 -1.79
N ASN A 179 -27.41 18.47 -1.82
CA ASN A 179 -27.68 17.58 -0.68
C ASN A 179 -26.47 16.72 -0.32
N ILE A 180 -25.80 16.13 -1.31
CA ILE A 180 -24.58 15.33 -1.13
C ILE A 180 -23.47 16.17 -0.49
N ILE A 181 -23.25 17.39 -0.99
CA ILE A 181 -22.25 18.31 -0.43
C ILE A 181 -22.61 18.70 1.00
N SER A 182 -23.88 19.02 1.26
CA SER A 182 -24.35 19.37 2.60
C SER A 182 -24.11 18.25 3.61
N GLU A 183 -24.33 17.00 3.20
CA GLU A 183 -24.05 15.83 4.04
C GLU A 183 -22.55 15.65 4.26
N ALA A 184 -21.75 15.66 3.19
CA ALA A 184 -20.30 15.51 3.27
C ALA A 184 -19.65 16.60 4.13
N ALA A 185 -20.12 17.85 4.02
CA ALA A 185 -19.63 18.98 4.81
C ALA A 185 -19.91 18.81 6.32
N LYS A 186 -21.10 18.29 6.69
CA LYS A 186 -21.42 17.97 8.09
C LYS A 186 -20.46 16.92 8.67
N TYR A 187 -20.19 15.85 7.93
CA TYR A 187 -19.24 14.82 8.37
C TYR A 187 -17.79 15.34 8.40
N ALA A 188 -17.40 16.18 7.45
CA ALA A 188 -16.09 16.82 7.45
C ALA A 188 -15.87 17.64 8.72
N ASP A 189 -16.83 18.50 9.10
CA ASP A 189 -16.75 19.29 10.33
C ASP A 189 -16.71 18.41 11.59
N GLN A 190 -17.42 17.27 11.60
CA GLN A 190 -17.33 16.29 12.68
C GLN A 190 -15.94 15.65 12.76
N TYR A 191 -15.36 15.23 11.63
CA TYR A 191 -14.02 14.63 11.56
C TYR A 191 -12.94 15.63 11.99
N ILE A 192 -13.02 16.86 11.51
CA ILE A 192 -12.13 17.97 11.91
C ILE A 192 -12.20 18.20 13.42
N SER A 193 -13.41 18.28 13.98
CA SER A 193 -13.60 18.49 15.42
C SER A 193 -13.04 17.33 16.25
N ASN A 194 -13.32 16.09 15.84
CA ASN A 194 -12.80 14.88 16.51
C ASN A 194 -11.28 14.79 16.42
N ALA A 195 -10.69 15.15 15.28
CA ALA A 195 -9.24 15.21 15.07
C ALA A 195 -8.59 16.26 15.98
N LEU A 196 -9.17 17.46 16.08
CA LEU A 196 -8.68 18.51 16.97
C LEU A 196 -8.77 18.10 18.44
N THR A 197 -9.92 17.57 18.87
CA THR A 197 -10.09 17.07 20.24
C THR A 197 -9.06 15.99 20.57
N TYR A 198 -8.85 15.03 19.66
CA TYR A 198 -7.81 14.03 19.82
C TYR A 198 -6.42 14.68 19.96
N LEU A 199 -6.05 15.60 19.07
CA LEU A 199 -4.75 16.28 19.10
C LEU A 199 -4.52 17.08 20.40
N GLN A 200 -5.57 17.67 20.97
CA GLN A 200 -5.51 18.37 22.25
C GLN A 200 -5.24 17.43 23.44
N THR A 201 -5.59 16.15 23.33
CA THR A 201 -5.35 15.14 24.39
C THR A 201 -3.96 14.51 24.35
N ILE A 202 -3.28 14.54 23.21
CA ILE A 202 -1.96 13.91 23.07
C ILE A 202 -0.84 14.87 23.49
N ASN A 203 0.12 14.34 24.25
CA ASN A 203 1.36 15.01 24.66
C ASN A 203 2.61 14.22 24.24
N GLY A 204 2.43 13.25 23.33
CA GLY A 204 3.47 12.34 22.87
C GLY A 204 3.02 11.52 21.67
N TYR A 205 3.90 10.63 21.21
CA TYR A 205 3.63 9.73 20.09
C TYR A 205 2.40 8.85 20.36
N THR A 206 1.58 8.68 19.33
CA THR A 206 0.47 7.73 19.31
C THR A 206 0.42 7.07 17.93
N PRO A 207 -0.09 5.82 17.80
CA PRO A 207 -0.16 5.16 16.50
C PRO A 207 -0.94 5.95 15.43
N ARG A 208 -2.04 6.63 15.82
CA ARG A 208 -2.82 7.48 14.90
C ARG A 208 -2.04 8.70 14.42
N TYR A 209 -1.35 9.42 15.31
CA TYR A 209 -0.48 10.54 14.92
C TYR A 209 0.70 10.05 14.08
N GLY A 210 1.33 8.97 14.54
CA GLY A 210 2.52 8.38 13.94
C GLY A 210 2.32 7.92 12.51
N ALA A 211 1.16 7.35 12.19
CA ALA A 211 0.87 6.88 10.84
C ALA A 211 0.89 8.02 9.81
N TRP A 212 0.31 9.17 10.14
CA TRP A 212 0.05 10.23 9.15
C TRP A 212 1.01 11.42 9.26
N PHE A 213 1.63 11.60 10.43
CA PHE A 213 2.53 12.72 10.71
C PHE A 213 3.92 12.29 11.19
N GLY A 214 4.14 10.99 11.44
CA GLY A 214 5.46 10.47 11.77
C GLY A 214 5.87 10.67 13.22
N ALA A 215 7.18 10.83 13.44
CA ALA A 215 7.74 11.02 14.79
C ALA A 215 7.12 12.25 15.47
N TYR A 216 6.69 12.09 16.73
CA TYR A 216 6.07 13.17 17.47
C TYR A 216 7.08 14.24 17.85
N GLY A 217 6.82 15.48 17.43
CA GLY A 217 7.52 16.68 17.89
C GLY A 217 6.49 17.70 18.38
N PRO A 218 6.68 18.35 19.55
CA PRO A 218 5.72 19.32 20.08
C PRO A 218 5.38 20.44 19.10
N GLN A 219 6.37 21.01 18.40
CA GLN A 219 6.14 22.07 17.40
C GLN A 219 5.34 21.55 16.20
N LEU A 220 5.65 20.34 15.72
CA LEU A 220 4.94 19.71 14.60
C LEU A 220 3.48 19.40 14.99
N ALA A 221 3.25 18.93 16.22
CA ALA A 221 1.91 18.70 16.74
C ALA A 221 1.10 20.00 16.88
N GLU A 222 1.73 21.11 17.31
CA GLU A 222 1.10 22.43 17.33
C GLU A 222 0.76 22.94 15.92
N THR A 223 1.61 22.68 14.92
CA THR A 223 1.28 22.98 13.51
C THR A 223 0.02 22.25 13.05
N VAL A 224 -0.09 20.94 13.31
CA VAL A 224 -1.29 20.16 12.96
C VAL A 224 -2.52 20.65 13.73
N LYS A 225 -2.39 20.96 15.04
CA LYS A 225 -3.48 21.56 15.83
C LYS A 225 -3.94 22.89 15.24
N PHE A 226 -3.00 23.74 14.83
CA PHE A 226 -3.28 25.01 14.18
C PHE A 226 -4.07 24.81 12.88
N HIS A 227 -3.70 23.84 12.04
CA HIS A 227 -4.46 23.54 10.83
C HIS A 227 -5.90 23.11 11.16
N TYR A 228 -6.11 22.11 12.02
CA TYR A 228 -7.46 21.67 12.36
C TYR A 228 -8.29 22.76 13.06
N ALA A 229 -7.69 23.54 13.96
CA ALA A 229 -8.38 24.65 14.64
C ALA A 229 -8.90 25.71 13.65
N ASN A 230 -8.17 25.96 12.55
CA ASN A 230 -8.60 26.88 11.50
C ASN A 230 -9.63 26.28 10.52
N MET A 231 -9.78 24.95 10.49
CA MET A 231 -10.79 24.25 9.68
C MET A 231 -12.11 24.01 10.41
N VAL A 232 -12.16 24.09 11.75
CA VAL A 232 -13.40 23.81 12.52
C VAL A 232 -14.56 24.67 12.03
N GLY A 233 -15.65 24.02 11.63
CA GLY A 233 -16.89 24.68 11.20
C GLY A 233 -16.81 25.35 9.83
N ARG A 234 -15.70 25.15 9.09
CA ARG A 234 -15.50 25.77 7.77
C ARG A 234 -16.21 25.03 6.66
N ALA A 235 -16.40 23.72 6.76
CA ALA A 235 -17.02 22.95 5.69
C ALA A 235 -18.43 23.46 5.39
N MET A 236 -19.22 23.74 6.44
CA MET A 236 -20.60 24.24 6.29
C MET A 236 -20.74 25.72 5.87
N VAL A 237 -19.64 26.45 5.68
CA VAL A 237 -19.66 27.86 5.23
C VAL A 237 -18.76 28.12 4.02
N THR A 238 -18.20 27.05 3.45
CA THR A 238 -17.33 27.13 2.27
C THR A 238 -18.16 27.25 0.99
N ALA A 239 -17.60 27.89 -0.03
CA ALA A 239 -18.19 27.90 -1.36
C ALA A 239 -17.77 26.64 -2.13
N TYR A 240 -18.72 25.99 -2.80
CA TYR A 240 -18.50 24.81 -3.61
C TYR A 240 -18.93 25.05 -5.05
N ASP A 241 -18.08 24.69 -6.00
CA ASP A 241 -18.36 24.77 -7.44
C ASP A 241 -18.44 23.36 -8.03
N CYS A 242 -19.58 23.04 -8.65
CA CYS A 242 -19.88 21.72 -9.22
C CYS A 242 -19.70 21.63 -10.74
N MET A 243 -19.45 22.76 -11.43
CA MET A 243 -19.14 22.78 -12.86
C MET A 243 -17.84 23.55 -13.17
N PRO A 244 -16.71 23.15 -12.57
CA PRO A 244 -15.43 23.78 -12.83
C PRO A 244 -14.87 23.49 -14.24
N ASP A 245 -14.32 24.52 -14.88
CA ASP A 245 -13.70 24.41 -16.21
C ASP A 245 -12.33 23.71 -16.21
N SER A 246 -11.67 23.60 -15.04
CA SER A 246 -10.29 23.08 -14.93
C SER A 246 -10.21 21.62 -14.47
N CYS A 247 -11.32 20.89 -14.50
CA CYS A 247 -11.30 19.45 -14.22
C CYS A 247 -10.75 18.66 -15.40
N ARG A 248 -9.62 18.01 -15.16
CA ARG A 248 -9.00 17.04 -16.07
C ARG A 248 -8.57 15.81 -15.27
N ASP A 249 -8.35 14.71 -15.99
CA ASP A 249 -7.36 13.68 -15.67
C ASP A 249 -7.25 13.34 -14.18
N GLY A 250 -8.11 12.48 -13.65
CA GLY A 250 -7.97 11.96 -12.28
C GLY A 250 -8.12 12.94 -11.11
N ALA A 251 -8.35 14.23 -11.37
CA ALA A 251 -8.62 15.22 -10.34
C ALA A 251 -9.92 14.86 -9.60
N VAL A 252 -9.85 14.91 -8.27
CA VAL A 252 -10.98 14.71 -7.36
C VAL A 252 -11.64 16.06 -7.09
N ALA A 253 -10.81 17.04 -6.73
CA ALA A 253 -11.17 18.43 -6.50
C ALA A 253 -9.91 19.29 -6.67
N TYR A 254 -10.09 20.61 -6.66
CA TYR A 254 -8.97 21.53 -6.63
C TYR A 254 -9.36 22.86 -5.95
N VAL A 255 -8.35 23.61 -5.54
CA VAL A 255 -8.48 24.98 -5.04
C VAL A 255 -7.49 25.92 -5.71
N TRP A 256 -7.83 27.21 -5.72
CA TRP A 256 -6.92 28.28 -6.13
C TRP A 256 -6.36 28.99 -4.89
N PRO A 257 -5.03 29.15 -4.76
CA PRO A 257 -4.44 29.97 -3.69
C PRO A 257 -4.98 31.40 -3.67
N GLN A 258 -5.41 31.91 -4.83
CA GLN A 258 -5.91 33.27 -5.03
C GLN A 258 -7.43 33.41 -4.81
N GLN A 259 -8.15 32.31 -4.56
CA GLN A 259 -9.59 32.30 -4.26
C GLN A 259 -9.85 31.52 -2.96
N PRO A 260 -9.35 32.01 -1.81
CA PRO A 260 -9.49 31.30 -0.56
C PRO A 260 -10.96 31.09 -0.19
N GLY A 261 -11.32 29.86 0.16
CA GLY A 261 -12.68 29.48 0.56
C GLY A 261 -13.60 29.02 -0.57
N VAL A 262 -13.07 28.70 -1.75
CA VAL A 262 -13.83 28.06 -2.85
C VAL A 262 -13.21 26.70 -3.17
N ILE A 263 -13.99 25.62 -3.09
CA ILE A 263 -13.60 24.26 -3.47
C ILE A 263 -14.30 23.89 -4.78
N HIS A 264 -13.53 23.45 -5.77
CA HIS A 264 -14.05 23.03 -7.07
C HIS A 264 -14.06 21.50 -7.16
N PHE A 265 -15.25 20.90 -7.31
CA PHE A 265 -15.38 19.44 -7.39
C PHE A 265 -15.29 18.94 -8.83
N CYS A 266 -14.42 17.95 -9.04
CA CYS A 266 -14.33 17.24 -10.31
C CYS A 266 -15.19 15.97 -10.30
N ASN A 267 -15.32 15.34 -11.47
CA ASN A 267 -16.18 14.17 -11.66
C ASN A 267 -15.92 13.04 -10.65
N TRP A 268 -14.67 12.88 -10.20
CA TRP A 268 -14.32 11.78 -9.30
C TRP A 268 -14.85 11.99 -7.87
N PHE A 269 -15.00 13.24 -7.40
CA PHE A 269 -15.61 13.51 -6.10
C PHE A 269 -16.97 12.81 -5.94
N TRP A 270 -17.79 12.83 -6.99
CA TRP A 270 -19.15 12.27 -6.96
C TRP A 270 -19.18 10.76 -6.77
N SER A 271 -18.15 10.06 -7.21
CA SER A 271 -18.03 8.60 -7.09
C SER A 271 -17.51 8.11 -5.73
N ARG A 272 -16.87 8.99 -4.95
CA ARG A 272 -16.25 8.62 -3.66
C ARG A 272 -17.29 8.15 -2.65
N PRO A 273 -16.95 7.27 -1.70
CA PRO A 273 -17.86 6.94 -0.61
C PRO A 273 -18.21 8.21 0.20
N PRO A 274 -19.40 8.30 0.81
CA PRO A 274 -19.80 9.48 1.57
C PRO A 274 -18.90 9.75 2.78
N TYR A 275 -18.42 8.69 3.44
CA TYR A 275 -17.60 8.69 4.66
C TYR A 275 -16.64 7.49 4.67
N GLY A 276 -15.71 7.45 5.63
CA GLY A 276 -14.67 6.41 5.70
C GLY A 276 -13.42 6.78 4.89
N SER A 277 -12.63 5.79 4.45
CA SER A 277 -11.39 6.04 3.71
C SER A 277 -11.68 6.63 2.32
N ASN A 278 -10.92 7.65 1.92
CA ASN A 278 -11.01 8.28 0.60
C ASN A 278 -12.42 8.82 0.29
N SER A 279 -13.04 9.45 1.28
CA SER A 279 -14.45 9.84 1.24
C SER A 279 -14.69 11.23 0.68
N LYS A 280 -15.96 11.54 0.38
CA LYS A 280 -16.42 12.91 0.08
C LYS A 280 -16.12 13.85 1.25
N ALA A 281 -16.38 13.41 2.49
CA ALA A 281 -16.03 14.18 3.69
C ALA A 281 -14.52 14.42 3.79
N GLY A 282 -13.70 13.39 3.60
CA GLY A 282 -12.24 13.50 3.58
C GLY A 282 -11.71 14.43 2.49
N THR A 283 -12.32 14.40 1.30
CA THR A 283 -11.99 15.31 0.19
C THR A 283 -12.17 16.77 0.61
N ILE A 284 -13.26 17.10 1.31
CA ILE A 284 -13.47 18.46 1.81
C ILE A 284 -12.38 18.85 2.82
N ILE A 285 -11.97 17.92 3.71
CA ILE A 285 -10.90 18.17 4.69
C ILE A 285 -9.55 18.41 3.99
N HIS A 286 -9.23 17.61 2.97
CA HIS A 286 -8.03 17.80 2.14
C HIS A 286 -8.00 19.24 1.60
N GLU A 287 -9.05 19.67 0.90
CA GLU A 287 -9.08 20.98 0.24
C GLU A 287 -9.11 22.15 1.23
N LEU A 288 -9.84 22.00 2.34
CA LEU A 288 -9.85 23.01 3.41
C LEU A 288 -8.46 23.20 4.02
N SER A 289 -7.65 22.14 4.09
CA SER A 289 -6.33 22.22 4.69
C SER A 289 -5.38 23.13 3.92
N HIS A 290 -5.55 23.27 2.60
CA HIS A 290 -4.73 24.18 1.78
C HIS A 290 -4.90 25.64 2.20
N PHE A 291 -6.10 26.03 2.63
CA PHE A 291 -6.33 27.37 3.15
C PHE A 291 -5.72 27.61 4.54
N THR A 292 -5.17 26.56 5.17
CA THR A 292 -4.39 26.64 6.41
C THR A 292 -2.88 26.60 6.19
N GLY A 293 -2.44 26.34 4.95
CA GLY A 293 -1.03 26.33 4.56
C GLY A 293 -0.47 24.97 4.15
N THR A 294 -1.29 23.91 4.07
CA THR A 294 -0.82 22.62 3.54
C THR A 294 -0.58 22.67 2.03
N VAL A 295 0.22 21.74 1.56
CA VAL A 295 0.61 21.54 0.16
C VAL A 295 0.46 20.06 -0.18
N ASP A 296 0.26 19.76 -1.46
CA ASP A 296 0.30 18.39 -1.96
C ASP A 296 1.76 17.97 -2.15
N HIS A 297 2.35 17.36 -1.13
CA HIS A 297 3.69 16.77 -1.24
C HIS A 297 3.64 15.40 -1.91
N VAL A 298 2.62 14.61 -1.54
CA VAL A 298 2.36 13.27 -2.06
C VAL A 298 0.85 13.04 -2.09
N TYR A 299 0.40 12.17 -2.99
CA TYR A 299 -0.99 11.72 -3.04
C TYR A 299 -1.12 10.25 -2.61
N GLY A 300 -2.28 9.90 -2.10
CA GLY A 300 -2.65 8.54 -1.73
C GLY A 300 -2.16 8.12 -0.34
N GLU A 301 -2.75 7.03 0.13
CA GLU A 301 -2.53 6.50 1.48
C GLU A 301 -1.07 6.07 1.67
N VAL A 302 -0.53 5.28 0.72
CA VAL A 302 0.85 4.79 0.74
C VAL A 302 1.85 5.94 0.72
N GLY A 303 1.67 6.91 -0.18
CA GLY A 303 2.54 8.08 -0.27
C GLY A 303 2.57 8.87 1.04
N SER A 304 1.40 9.06 1.67
CA SER A 304 1.27 9.78 2.94
C SER A 304 1.91 9.03 4.11
N LEU A 305 1.75 7.70 4.18
CA LEU A 305 2.42 6.86 5.18
C LEU A 305 3.95 6.90 5.04
N ASP A 306 4.46 6.86 3.81
CA ASP A 306 5.91 6.93 3.56
C ASP A 306 6.47 8.33 3.80
N LEU A 307 5.71 9.39 3.49
CA LEU A 307 6.09 10.76 3.83
C LEU A 307 6.15 10.96 5.35
N ALA A 308 5.20 10.40 6.10
CA ALA A 308 5.22 10.40 7.57
C ALA A 308 6.46 9.70 8.14
N ARG A 309 6.86 8.57 7.55
CA ARG A 309 8.07 7.82 7.97
C ARG A 309 9.36 8.55 7.62
N SER A 310 9.45 9.11 6.43
CA SER A 310 10.69 9.65 5.87
C SER A 310 10.91 11.13 6.18
N SER A 311 9.85 11.92 6.33
CA SER A 311 9.91 13.38 6.49
C SER A 311 8.69 13.93 7.27
N PRO A 312 8.65 13.78 8.60
CA PRO A 312 7.58 14.31 9.46
C PRO A 312 7.29 15.81 9.24
N SER A 313 8.31 16.62 8.97
CA SER A 313 8.17 18.05 8.69
C SER A 313 7.41 18.36 7.40
N LEU A 314 7.47 17.48 6.40
CA LEU A 314 6.65 17.56 5.19
C LEU A 314 5.29 16.93 5.40
N ALA A 315 5.20 15.84 6.17
CA ALA A 315 3.94 15.15 6.45
C ALA A 315 2.93 16.03 7.19
N VAL A 316 3.38 16.84 8.17
CA VAL A 316 2.50 17.83 8.83
C VAL A 316 2.09 19.00 7.95
N GLY A 317 2.70 19.13 6.77
CA GLY A 317 2.32 20.08 5.73
C GLY A 317 1.56 19.43 4.57
N ASN A 318 1.29 18.12 4.59
CA ASN A 318 0.67 17.40 3.49
C ASN A 318 -0.86 17.31 3.64
N ALA A 319 -1.62 17.70 2.62
CA ALA A 319 -3.09 17.73 2.69
C ALA A 319 -3.70 16.33 2.88
N ASP A 320 -3.22 15.33 2.14
CA ASP A 320 -3.69 13.94 2.28
C ASP A 320 -3.41 13.35 3.68
N SER A 321 -2.30 13.71 4.32
CA SER A 321 -2.02 13.30 5.70
C SER A 321 -3.10 13.82 6.67
N HIS A 322 -3.63 15.02 6.44
CA HIS A 322 -4.74 15.55 7.24
C HIS A 322 -6.08 14.88 6.92
N MET A 323 -6.32 14.53 5.67
CA MET A 323 -7.49 13.75 5.29
C MET A 323 -7.50 12.40 6.03
N TYR A 324 -6.46 11.58 5.87
CA TYR A 324 -6.42 10.23 6.44
C TYR A 324 -6.38 10.23 7.98
N PHE A 325 -5.69 11.21 8.59
CA PHE A 325 -5.72 11.37 10.05
C PHE A 325 -7.12 11.67 10.58
N ALA A 326 -7.90 12.48 9.85
CA ALA A 326 -9.26 12.85 10.25
C ALA A 326 -10.25 11.70 10.00
N GLU A 327 -10.14 11.01 8.86
CA GLU A 327 -10.97 9.85 8.51
C GLU A 327 -10.81 8.71 9.52
N ASN A 328 -9.59 8.45 9.99
CA ASN A 328 -9.28 7.48 11.06
C ASN A 328 -10.01 6.14 10.87
N SER A 329 -10.04 5.66 9.63
CA SER A 329 -10.47 4.32 9.26
C SER A 329 -9.54 3.28 9.91
N ALA A 330 -10.06 2.09 10.24
CA ALA A 330 -9.41 1.09 11.11
C ALA A 330 -8.11 0.45 10.55
N THR A 331 -7.47 1.04 9.54
CA THR A 331 -6.30 0.55 8.80
C THR A 331 -4.99 1.21 9.23
N LEU A 332 -4.73 1.38 10.53
CA LEU A 332 -3.42 1.89 10.99
C LEU A 332 -2.42 0.73 11.19
N PRO A 333 -1.30 0.65 10.43
CA PRO A 333 -0.20 -0.25 10.75
C PRO A 333 0.61 0.32 11.92
N ILE A 334 0.62 -0.39 13.05
CA ILE A 334 1.42 0.00 14.23
C ILE A 334 2.90 -0.30 13.93
N LEU A 335 3.71 0.75 13.75
CA LEU A 335 5.17 0.70 13.87
C LEU A 335 5.56 1.04 15.32
N THR A 336 5.96 0.04 16.10
CA THR A 336 6.45 0.22 17.47
C THR A 336 7.95 0.58 17.46
N MET A 337 8.27 1.81 17.87
CA MET A 337 9.58 2.16 18.42
C MET A 337 9.59 1.87 19.92
N SER A 338 10.60 1.12 20.35
CA SER A 338 10.86 0.66 21.72
C SER A 338 11.24 1.81 22.66
N LEU A 339 10.56 1.90 23.82
CA LEU A 339 11.14 2.40 25.07
C LEU A 339 10.73 1.48 26.22
N SER A 340 11.74 1.07 26.98
CA SER A 340 11.73 0.11 28.09
C SER A 340 11.49 0.78 29.43
N ASP A 341 10.64 0.20 30.29
CA ASP A 341 10.91 0.09 31.74
C ASP A 341 10.04 -1.03 32.37
N PRO A 342 10.58 -1.92 33.23
CA PRO A 342 9.90 -3.13 33.70
C PRO A 342 9.56 -3.05 35.19
N THR A 343 8.32 -2.79 35.58
CA THR A 343 7.84 -3.19 36.93
C THR A 343 6.30 -3.18 37.03
N ALA A 344 5.66 -4.34 36.87
CA ALA A 344 4.41 -4.63 37.57
C ALA A 344 4.13 -6.15 37.55
N LYS A 345 4.04 -6.74 38.76
CA LYS A 345 3.79 -8.15 39.03
C LYS A 345 2.34 -8.52 38.70
N SER A 346 2.17 -9.69 38.10
CA SER A 346 0.88 -10.32 37.79
C SER A 346 0.14 -10.82 39.04
N ILE A 347 -1.16 -10.52 39.12
CA ILE A 347 -2.11 -11.16 40.05
C ILE A 347 -3.00 -12.09 39.22
N LYS A 348 -2.99 -13.39 39.54
CA LYS A 348 -3.88 -14.40 38.94
C LYS A 348 -5.23 -14.38 39.63
N VAL A 349 -6.31 -14.24 38.86
CA VAL A 349 -7.68 -14.55 39.32
C VAL A 349 -8.21 -15.71 38.47
N SER A 350 -8.59 -16.81 39.14
CA SER A 350 -9.15 -18.02 38.55
C SER A 350 -10.67 -17.98 38.66
N VAL A 351 -11.38 -18.21 37.56
CA VAL A 351 -12.83 -18.52 37.58
C VAL A 351 -13.02 -19.90 36.99
N ALA A 352 -13.52 -20.82 37.81
CA ALA A 352 -13.84 -22.20 37.45
C ALA A 352 -15.25 -22.29 36.87
N ILE A 353 -15.42 -23.02 35.76
CA ILE A 353 -16.74 -23.51 35.31
C ILE A 353 -16.65 -25.02 35.13
N THR A 354 -17.32 -25.73 36.04
CA THR A 354 -17.54 -27.17 36.03
C THR A 354 -18.43 -27.61 34.86
N ARG A 355 -18.04 -28.67 34.15
CA ARG A 355 -18.94 -29.50 33.34
C ARG A 355 -18.93 -30.95 33.82
N LYS A 356 -20.14 -31.50 33.94
CA LYS A 356 -20.48 -32.86 34.35
C LYS A 356 -20.09 -33.86 33.26
N SER A 357 -19.48 -34.98 33.66
CA SER A 357 -19.26 -36.18 32.82
C SER A 357 -20.57 -36.96 32.62
N PRO A 358 -20.65 -37.76 31.54
CA PRO A 358 -21.15 -39.11 31.74
C PRO A 358 -20.21 -40.21 31.23
N ASP A 359 -20.39 -41.30 31.95
CA ASP A 359 -19.85 -42.65 31.99
C ASP A 359 -19.36 -43.38 30.72
N LYS A 360 -18.49 -44.35 31.00
CA LYS A 360 -17.84 -45.28 30.07
C LYS A 360 -18.74 -46.48 29.75
N SER A 361 -18.78 -46.89 28.48
CA SER A 361 -18.80 -48.32 28.13
C SER A 361 -18.09 -48.54 26.80
N SER A 362 -17.26 -49.58 26.77
CA SER A 362 -16.27 -49.89 25.75
C SER A 362 -16.87 -50.75 24.63
N GLU A 363 -16.87 -50.21 23.42
CA GLU A 363 -16.78 -50.97 22.17
C GLU A 363 -15.71 -50.29 21.33
N THR A 364 -14.82 -51.08 20.74
CA THR A 364 -13.78 -50.68 19.78
C THR A 364 -14.43 -50.11 18.52
N LYS A 365 -14.95 -48.88 18.61
CA LYS A 365 -15.36 -48.08 17.47
C LYS A 365 -14.13 -47.33 16.97
N GLN A 366 -13.84 -47.43 15.68
CA GLN A 366 -13.04 -46.42 14.99
C GLN A 366 -13.56 -45.06 15.46
N VAL A 367 -12.72 -44.30 16.17
CA VAL A 367 -13.11 -42.99 16.67
C VAL A 367 -13.32 -42.13 15.44
N SER A 368 -14.58 -41.90 15.10
CA SER A 368 -15.01 -40.91 14.12
C SER A 368 -14.38 -39.58 14.51
N TYR A 369 -13.60 -39.00 13.61
CA TYR A 369 -13.09 -37.65 13.81
C TYR A 369 -14.29 -36.70 14.01
N ASN A 370 -14.35 -36.06 15.17
CA ASN A 370 -15.40 -35.10 15.55
C ASN A 370 -14.80 -33.68 15.67
N GLY A 371 -13.86 -33.32 14.80
CA GLY A 371 -13.35 -31.96 14.74
C GLY A 371 -14.20 -31.05 13.85
N PRO A 372 -13.86 -29.75 13.80
CA PRO A 372 -14.63 -28.73 13.09
C PRO A 372 -14.56 -28.83 11.56
N LEU A 373 -13.60 -29.57 11.00
CA LEU A 373 -13.40 -29.67 9.55
C LEU A 373 -14.03 -30.93 8.96
N LYS A 374 -14.44 -30.87 7.70
CA LYS A 374 -14.85 -32.05 6.92
C LYS A 374 -13.62 -32.65 6.24
N LEU A 375 -13.25 -33.87 6.67
CA LEU A 375 -12.10 -34.56 6.09
C LEU A 375 -12.40 -35.03 4.66
N PRO A 376 -11.42 -34.99 3.74
CA PRO A 376 -11.52 -35.61 2.41
C PRO A 376 -11.93 -37.07 2.50
N HIS A 377 -13.08 -37.41 1.91
CA HIS A 377 -13.68 -38.75 2.05
C HIS A 377 -13.05 -39.80 1.12
N ASN A 378 -12.38 -39.38 0.05
CA ASN A 378 -11.71 -40.28 -0.91
C ASN A 378 -10.23 -40.48 -0.61
N LYS A 379 -9.72 -39.94 0.51
CA LYS A 379 -8.29 -39.95 0.85
C LYS A 379 -8.09 -40.32 2.31
N ASN A 380 -6.98 -41.00 2.61
CA ASN A 380 -6.55 -41.31 3.98
C ASN A 380 -5.37 -40.42 4.43
N SER A 381 -4.79 -39.68 3.50
CA SER A 381 -3.76 -38.69 3.78
C SER A 381 -3.75 -37.60 2.72
N ILE A 382 -3.29 -36.41 3.09
CA ILE A 382 -3.01 -35.31 2.18
C ILE A 382 -1.61 -34.77 2.39
N THR A 383 -0.98 -34.36 1.30
CA THR A 383 0.34 -33.71 1.30
C THR A 383 0.23 -32.35 0.64
N ILE A 384 0.46 -31.30 1.41
CA ILE A 384 0.28 -29.89 1.01
C ILE A 384 1.64 -29.20 1.03
N VAL A 385 1.95 -28.43 -0.01
CA VAL A 385 3.12 -27.55 -0.06
C VAL A 385 2.63 -26.11 0.02
N MET A 386 3.08 -25.36 1.03
CA MET A 386 2.70 -23.95 1.21
C MET A 386 3.78 -23.05 0.66
N VAL A 387 3.45 -22.11 -0.21
CA VAL A 387 4.42 -21.20 -0.84
C VAL A 387 3.92 -19.76 -0.81
N GLY A 388 4.82 -18.78 -0.65
CA GLY A 388 4.45 -17.36 -0.66
C GLY A 388 5.58 -16.47 -0.15
N GLU A 389 5.41 -15.15 -0.24
CA GLU A 389 6.38 -14.17 0.26
C GLU A 389 6.65 -14.30 1.76
N THR A 390 7.78 -13.76 2.22
CA THR A 390 8.07 -13.64 3.66
C THR A 390 7.02 -12.73 4.32
N GLY A 391 6.39 -13.21 5.40
CA GLY A 391 5.37 -12.45 6.12
C GLY A 391 3.93 -12.65 5.66
N CYS A 392 3.66 -13.45 4.62
CA CYS A 392 2.28 -13.71 4.14
C CYS A 392 1.45 -14.66 5.03
N GLY A 393 2.00 -15.13 6.16
CA GLY A 393 1.26 -15.92 7.16
C GLY A 393 1.36 -17.45 7.05
N LYS A 394 2.29 -18.03 6.27
CA LYS A 394 2.46 -19.49 6.11
C LYS A 394 2.51 -20.28 7.42
N THR A 395 3.43 -19.93 8.31
CA THR A 395 3.59 -20.61 9.61
C THR A 395 2.36 -20.43 10.51
N ALA A 396 1.72 -19.27 10.48
CA ALA A 396 0.50 -19.01 11.24
C ALA A 396 -0.69 -19.82 10.72
N PHE A 397 -0.79 -20.01 9.40
CA PHE A 397 -1.78 -20.87 8.77
C PHE A 397 -1.55 -22.35 9.09
N MET A 398 -0.30 -22.80 9.11
CA MET A 398 0.07 -24.14 9.55
C MET A 398 -0.35 -24.40 11.01
N SER A 399 -0.07 -23.45 11.92
CA SER A 399 -0.53 -23.52 13.32
C SER A 399 -2.06 -23.64 13.37
N LEU A 400 -2.77 -22.80 12.63
CA LEU A 400 -4.25 -22.84 12.56
C LEU A 400 -4.76 -24.20 12.07
N LEU A 401 -4.26 -24.70 10.94
CA LEU A 401 -4.68 -25.99 10.39
C LEU A 401 -4.47 -27.13 11.39
N GLN A 402 -3.30 -27.16 12.04
CA GLN A 402 -3.05 -28.18 13.05
C GLN A 402 -4.04 -28.08 14.21
N ASN A 403 -4.40 -26.87 14.69
CA ASN A 403 -5.41 -26.74 15.74
C ASN A 403 -6.78 -27.29 15.30
N LEU A 404 -7.23 -26.94 14.09
CA LEU A 404 -8.55 -27.35 13.58
C LEU A 404 -8.59 -28.86 13.30
N PHE A 405 -7.57 -29.44 12.68
CA PHE A 405 -7.46 -30.89 12.50
C PHE A 405 -7.32 -31.67 13.82
N GLN A 406 -6.88 -31.02 14.90
CA GLN A 406 -6.88 -31.61 16.26
C GLN A 406 -8.20 -31.43 17.01
N GLY A 407 -9.20 -30.74 16.42
CA GLY A 407 -10.53 -30.61 17.00
C GLY A 407 -10.67 -29.50 18.04
N ARG A 408 -9.73 -28.55 18.09
CA ARG A 408 -9.76 -27.46 19.08
C ARG A 408 -10.82 -26.42 18.73
N SER A 409 -11.54 -25.95 19.74
CA SER A 409 -12.57 -24.91 19.58
C SER A 409 -11.97 -23.50 19.49
N ALA A 410 -12.79 -22.51 19.15
CA ALA A 410 -12.37 -21.13 18.85
C ALA A 410 -11.51 -20.45 19.93
N LEU A 411 -11.70 -20.81 21.21
CA LEU A 411 -10.95 -20.24 22.34
C LEU A 411 -9.83 -21.17 22.85
N GLU A 412 -9.65 -22.34 22.25
CA GLU A 412 -8.62 -23.33 22.58
C GLU A 412 -7.48 -23.37 21.55
N LEU A 413 -7.50 -22.46 20.58
CA LEU A 413 -6.44 -22.35 19.58
C LEU A 413 -5.13 -21.92 20.27
N GLU A 414 -4.01 -22.56 19.91
CA GLU A 414 -2.68 -22.20 20.40
C GLU A 414 -1.71 -22.05 19.25
N ASP A 415 -0.68 -21.21 19.43
CA ASP A 415 0.41 -21.18 18.46
C ASP A 415 1.36 -22.35 18.70
N LEU A 416 1.35 -23.31 17.78
CA LEU A 416 2.09 -24.57 17.89
C LEU A 416 3.51 -24.49 17.32
N HIS A 417 3.85 -23.36 16.68
CA HIS A 417 5.08 -23.22 15.90
C HIS A 417 5.88 -21.95 16.23
N ASP A 418 5.45 -21.16 17.21
CA ASP A 418 6.30 -20.11 17.77
C ASP A 418 7.42 -20.71 18.64
N LYS A 419 8.68 -20.41 18.28
CA LYS A 419 9.90 -20.95 18.92
C LYS A 419 10.22 -20.29 20.27
N THR A 420 9.27 -19.60 20.90
CA THR A 420 9.50 -18.86 22.15
C THR A 420 9.38 -19.70 23.43
N THR A 421 9.02 -21.00 23.32
CA THR A 421 8.84 -21.85 24.50
C THR A 421 10.05 -22.68 24.94
N ASP A 422 11.17 -22.65 24.23
CA ASP A 422 12.40 -23.29 24.72
C ASP A 422 13.67 -22.50 24.38
N SER A 423 14.43 -22.20 25.43
CA SER A 423 15.75 -21.56 25.49
C SER A 423 15.82 -20.02 25.42
N ASN A 424 16.37 -19.48 26.50
CA ASN A 424 16.87 -18.12 26.65
C ASN A 424 17.80 -17.75 25.48
N LEU A 425 17.29 -17.01 24.49
CA LEU A 425 18.01 -16.03 23.66
C LEU A 425 17.01 -15.36 22.71
N LYS A 426 16.87 -14.03 22.84
CA LYS A 426 16.10 -13.19 21.94
C LYS A 426 16.61 -13.34 20.50
N LYS A 427 15.83 -13.99 19.63
CA LYS A 427 15.90 -13.81 18.18
C LYS A 427 14.52 -13.37 17.67
N SER A 428 14.45 -12.11 17.28
CA SER A 428 13.44 -11.62 16.33
C SER A 428 13.80 -12.19 14.96
N CYS A 429 13.15 -13.28 14.54
CA CYS A 429 13.11 -13.74 13.14
C CYS A 429 12.06 -14.84 12.97
N SER A 430 10.82 -14.46 12.63
CA SER A 430 9.79 -15.39 12.14
C SER A 430 9.99 -15.69 10.64
N GLN A 431 11.24 -15.90 10.22
CA GLN A 431 11.58 -16.29 8.85
C GLN A 431 11.90 -17.79 8.85
N THR A 432 11.15 -18.58 8.10
CA THR A 432 11.49 -19.99 7.84
C THR A 432 12.79 -20.01 7.04
N GLU A 433 13.90 -20.39 7.67
CA GLU A 433 15.23 -20.41 7.04
C GLU A 433 15.43 -21.60 6.10
N LYS A 434 14.68 -22.70 6.31
CA LYS A 434 14.74 -23.94 5.53
C LYS A 434 13.38 -24.60 5.42
N ALA A 435 13.15 -25.28 4.30
CA ALA A 435 11.95 -26.06 4.06
C ALA A 435 11.85 -27.20 5.09
N LYS A 436 10.69 -27.35 5.73
CA LYS A 436 10.46 -28.34 6.78
C LYS A 436 9.12 -29.04 6.62
N LEU A 437 9.17 -30.37 6.61
CA LEU A 437 7.98 -31.22 6.58
C LEU A 437 7.43 -31.42 7.99
N TYR A 438 6.13 -31.16 8.15
CA TYR A 438 5.36 -31.46 9.34
C TYR A 438 4.36 -32.57 9.00
N GLU A 439 4.34 -33.62 9.82
CA GLU A 439 3.39 -34.72 9.68
C GLU A 439 2.67 -34.94 11.01
N PHE A 440 1.34 -35.00 10.97
CA PHE A 440 0.53 -35.37 12.13
C PHE A 440 -0.75 -36.09 11.69
N LYS A 441 -1.42 -36.72 12.66
CA LYS A 441 -2.68 -37.44 12.45
C LYS A 441 -3.82 -36.77 13.19
N THR A 442 -5.04 -36.89 12.66
CA THR A 442 -6.25 -36.48 13.36
C THR A 442 -6.47 -37.31 14.63
N PRO A 443 -7.22 -36.79 15.61
CA PRO A 443 -7.69 -37.59 16.74
C PRO A 443 -8.40 -38.87 16.24
N GLY A 444 -8.01 -40.02 16.78
CA GLY A 444 -8.46 -41.33 16.28
C GLY A 444 -7.57 -41.95 15.19
N GLY A 445 -6.61 -41.20 14.64
CA GLY A 445 -5.54 -41.71 13.77
C GLY A 445 -5.94 -42.06 12.34
N GLY A 446 -7.20 -41.81 11.96
CA GLY A 446 -7.78 -42.24 10.69
C GLY A 446 -7.33 -41.43 9.46
N PHE A 447 -6.75 -40.25 9.67
CA PHE A 447 -6.33 -39.36 8.57
C PHE A 447 -4.98 -38.70 8.86
N THR A 448 -4.07 -38.70 7.88
CA THR A 448 -2.71 -38.17 8.02
C THR A 448 -2.54 -36.88 7.20
N ILE A 449 -2.04 -35.82 7.84
CA ILE A 449 -1.79 -34.54 7.19
C ILE A 449 -0.27 -34.33 7.12
N ARG A 450 0.22 -34.03 5.92
CA ARG A 450 1.61 -33.63 5.66
C ARG A 450 1.63 -32.22 5.10
N MET A 451 2.39 -31.33 5.72
CA MET A 451 2.56 -29.95 5.29
C MET A 451 4.04 -29.61 5.16
N LEU A 452 4.44 -29.17 3.97
CA LEU A 452 5.77 -28.63 3.74
C LEU A 452 5.71 -27.11 3.92
N ASP A 453 6.29 -26.61 5.02
CA ASP A 453 6.53 -25.18 5.23
C ASP A 453 7.78 -24.78 4.46
N THR A 454 7.66 -23.88 3.49
CA THR A 454 8.78 -23.42 2.67
C THR A 454 9.32 -22.08 3.15
N PRO A 455 10.62 -21.79 2.95
CA PRO A 455 11.13 -20.43 3.06
C PRO A 455 10.34 -19.47 2.16
N GLY A 456 10.33 -18.18 2.53
CA GLY A 456 9.72 -17.16 1.69
C GLY A 456 10.45 -17.05 0.35
N LEU A 457 9.69 -16.94 -0.74
CA LEU A 457 10.23 -16.57 -2.04
C LEU A 457 10.17 -15.04 -2.16
N GLY A 458 11.26 -14.41 -2.61
CA GLY A 458 11.38 -12.96 -2.51
C GLY A 458 12.02 -12.49 -1.22
N ASP A 459 13.10 -13.14 -0.84
CA ASP A 459 13.78 -12.87 0.42
C ASP A 459 14.37 -11.46 0.45
N SER A 460 14.22 -10.74 1.57
CA SER A 460 14.76 -9.39 1.75
C SER A 460 16.29 -9.34 1.70
N ARG A 461 16.97 -10.50 1.75
CA ARG A 461 18.41 -10.68 1.58
C ARG A 461 18.85 -10.73 0.11
N GLY A 462 17.92 -10.70 -0.84
CA GLY A 462 18.18 -10.56 -2.29
C GLY A 462 18.18 -11.86 -3.09
N LEU A 463 18.40 -11.74 -4.40
CA LEU A 463 18.22 -12.80 -5.40
C LEU A 463 19.08 -14.06 -5.18
N GLU A 464 20.29 -13.91 -4.62
CA GLU A 464 21.16 -15.07 -4.33
C GLU A 464 20.57 -15.93 -3.21
N GLN A 465 19.88 -15.33 -2.23
CA GLN A 465 19.16 -16.07 -1.20
C GLN A 465 17.95 -16.79 -1.81
N ASP A 466 17.26 -16.20 -2.78
CA ASP A 466 16.16 -16.86 -3.48
C ASP A 466 16.63 -18.11 -4.25
N LYS A 467 17.81 -18.09 -4.88
CA LYS A 467 18.40 -19.29 -5.52
C LYS A 467 18.63 -20.42 -4.50
N ILE A 468 19.10 -20.07 -3.30
CA ILE A 468 19.30 -21.03 -2.21
C ILE A 468 17.95 -21.58 -1.73
N ASN A 469 16.97 -20.71 -1.52
CA ASN A 469 15.62 -21.08 -1.08
C ASN A 469 14.94 -22.00 -2.10
N GLN A 470 15.06 -21.71 -3.40
CA GLN A 470 14.53 -22.56 -4.48
C GLN A 470 15.14 -23.96 -4.48
N LYS A 471 16.45 -24.05 -4.30
CA LYS A 471 17.16 -25.33 -4.23
C LYS A 471 16.68 -26.16 -3.03
N ASP A 472 16.52 -25.51 -1.88
CA ASP A 472 16.05 -26.14 -0.65
C ASP A 472 14.62 -26.68 -0.80
N ILE A 473 13.71 -25.85 -1.33
CA ILE A 473 12.31 -26.23 -1.63
C ILE A 473 12.26 -27.44 -2.57
N THR A 474 12.99 -27.38 -3.68
CA THR A 474 12.99 -28.46 -4.70
C THR A 474 13.51 -29.78 -4.11
N ASN A 475 14.55 -29.71 -3.29
CA ASN A 475 15.13 -30.88 -2.63
C ASN A 475 14.19 -31.52 -1.60
N GLU A 476 13.39 -30.75 -0.88
CA GLU A 476 12.41 -31.31 0.04
C GLU A 476 11.19 -31.87 -0.68
N ILE A 477 10.71 -31.19 -1.74
CA ILE A 477 9.59 -31.68 -2.55
C ILE A 477 9.91 -33.04 -3.19
N SER A 478 11.15 -33.25 -3.66
CA SER A 478 11.53 -34.53 -4.29
C SER A 478 11.47 -35.73 -3.33
N LYS A 479 11.52 -35.49 -2.01
CA LYS A 479 11.43 -36.53 -0.97
C LYS A 479 9.99 -36.92 -0.62
N LEU A 480 8.99 -36.11 -0.97
CA LEU A 480 7.59 -36.34 -0.59
C LEU A 480 6.92 -37.51 -1.32
N GLY A 481 7.47 -37.94 -2.46
CA GLY A 481 6.89 -38.95 -3.34
C GLY A 481 5.69 -38.41 -4.15
N THR A 482 4.65 -37.92 -3.48
CA THR A 482 3.46 -37.32 -4.09
C THR A 482 3.01 -36.06 -3.37
N ILE A 483 2.38 -35.13 -4.11
CA ILE A 483 1.75 -33.92 -3.58
C ILE A 483 0.27 -33.91 -3.95
N ASP A 484 -0.61 -33.56 -3.02
CA ASP A 484 -2.04 -33.40 -3.26
C ASP A 484 -2.38 -31.97 -3.64
N ALA A 485 -1.74 -30.98 -3.00
CA ALA A 485 -1.99 -29.57 -3.27
C ALA A 485 -0.74 -28.70 -3.08
N VAL A 486 -0.65 -27.66 -3.89
CA VAL A 486 0.28 -26.55 -3.70
C VAL A 486 -0.57 -25.31 -3.41
N VAL A 487 -0.42 -24.77 -2.20
CA VAL A 487 -1.15 -23.59 -1.75
C VAL A 487 -0.24 -22.38 -1.83
N ILE A 488 -0.64 -21.41 -2.65
CA ILE A 488 0.03 -20.12 -2.74
C ILE A 488 -0.65 -19.15 -1.79
N MET A 489 0.11 -18.70 -0.80
CA MET A 489 -0.34 -17.74 0.20
C MET A 489 0.12 -16.33 -0.16
N SER A 490 -0.83 -15.41 -0.26
CA SER A 490 -0.59 -13.99 -0.50
C SER A 490 -1.39 -13.15 0.47
N ASN A 491 -0.91 -11.94 0.76
CA ASN A 491 -1.77 -10.92 1.36
C ASN A 491 -2.69 -10.37 0.26
N ALA A 492 -3.94 -10.03 0.61
CA ALA A 492 -4.94 -9.46 -0.31
C ALA A 492 -5.04 -7.93 -0.27
N THR A 493 -4.11 -7.25 0.41
CA THR A 493 -4.03 -5.79 0.47
C THR A 493 -3.60 -5.14 -0.87
N THR A 494 -3.23 -5.92 -1.88
CA THR A 494 -2.78 -5.42 -3.19
C THR A 494 -3.64 -5.98 -4.33
N GLU A 495 -3.93 -5.15 -5.34
CA GLU A 495 -4.79 -5.52 -6.49
C GLU A 495 -4.19 -6.61 -7.40
N ARG A 496 -2.89 -6.86 -7.25
CA ARG A 496 -2.10 -7.86 -7.98
C ARG A 496 -1.19 -8.57 -6.98
N LEU A 497 -0.73 -9.77 -7.34
CA LEU A 497 0.43 -10.37 -6.69
C LEU A 497 1.59 -9.37 -6.85
N GLY A 498 2.23 -8.99 -5.76
CA GLY A 498 3.37 -8.06 -5.80
C GLY A 498 4.43 -8.54 -6.79
N PRO A 499 5.31 -7.67 -7.33
CA PRO A 499 6.36 -8.06 -8.28
C PRO A 499 7.19 -9.25 -7.77
N VAL A 500 7.35 -9.33 -6.46
CA VAL A 500 8.05 -10.38 -5.74
C VAL A 500 7.26 -11.70 -5.76
N THR A 501 5.96 -11.70 -5.46
CA THR A 501 5.11 -12.90 -5.56
C THR A 501 4.91 -13.32 -7.02
N ALA A 502 4.82 -12.38 -7.96
CA ALA A 502 4.72 -12.68 -9.39
C ALA A 502 6.01 -13.35 -9.92
N TYR A 503 7.18 -12.86 -9.51
CA TYR A 503 8.47 -13.50 -9.78
C TYR A 503 8.56 -14.89 -9.15
N ALA A 504 8.20 -15.02 -7.87
CA ALA A 504 8.12 -16.29 -7.16
C ALA A 504 7.20 -17.29 -7.86
N LEU A 505 6.04 -16.84 -8.33
CA LEU A 505 5.08 -17.68 -9.06
C LEU A 505 5.58 -18.09 -10.43
N GLN A 506 6.25 -17.20 -11.15
CA GLN A 506 6.84 -17.52 -12.43
C GLN A 506 7.96 -18.57 -12.29
N ILE A 507 8.74 -18.51 -11.21
CA ILE A 507 9.72 -19.53 -10.87
C ILE A 507 9.03 -20.85 -10.48
N LEU A 508 8.00 -20.81 -9.64
CA LEU A 508 7.28 -22.04 -9.24
C LEU A 508 6.63 -22.74 -10.44
N VAL A 509 5.98 -21.98 -11.33
CA VAL A 509 5.36 -22.52 -12.55
C VAL A 509 6.39 -23.11 -13.51
N THR A 510 7.63 -22.59 -13.52
CA THR A 510 8.70 -23.13 -14.38
C THR A 510 9.34 -24.40 -13.82
N ILE A 511 9.30 -24.64 -12.50
CA ILE A 511 9.86 -25.84 -11.87
C ILE A 511 8.83 -26.98 -11.72
N PHE A 512 7.53 -26.65 -11.65
CA PHE A 512 6.47 -27.67 -11.55
C PHE A 512 6.10 -28.25 -12.92
N PRO A 513 5.95 -29.58 -13.04
CA PRO A 513 5.32 -30.20 -14.20
C PRO A 513 3.93 -29.61 -14.46
N ARG A 514 3.52 -29.50 -15.73
CA ARG A 514 2.19 -29.00 -16.10
C ARG A 514 1.04 -29.76 -15.42
N SER A 515 1.25 -31.04 -15.06
CA SER A 515 0.26 -31.85 -14.36
C SER A 515 -0.04 -31.35 -12.94
N VAL A 516 0.89 -30.62 -12.31
CA VAL A 516 0.73 -30.05 -10.96
C VAL A 516 -0.11 -28.77 -10.98
N LEU A 517 -0.25 -28.10 -12.12
CA LEU A 517 -0.96 -26.82 -12.22
C LEU A 517 -2.43 -26.91 -11.78
N HIS A 518 -3.07 -28.07 -11.99
CA HIS A 518 -4.44 -28.32 -11.54
C HIS A 518 -4.59 -28.54 -10.04
N ASN A 519 -3.48 -28.75 -9.34
CA ASN A 519 -3.40 -28.93 -7.90
C ASN A 519 -2.91 -27.64 -7.21
N ILE A 520 -2.90 -26.50 -7.91
CA ILE A 520 -2.52 -25.21 -7.37
C ILE A 520 -3.78 -24.42 -6.96
N GLY A 521 -3.77 -23.89 -5.75
CA GLY A 521 -4.83 -23.02 -5.23
C GLY A 521 -4.26 -21.85 -4.42
N PHE A 522 -5.03 -20.78 -4.26
CA PHE A 522 -4.59 -19.55 -3.61
C PHE A 522 -5.32 -19.32 -2.28
N ILE A 523 -4.59 -18.98 -1.23
CA ILE A 523 -5.20 -18.50 0.03
C ILE A 523 -4.75 -17.06 0.25
N PHE A 524 -5.73 -16.16 0.27
CA PHE A 524 -5.51 -14.76 0.58
C PHE A 524 -5.75 -14.54 2.07
N THR A 525 -4.70 -14.19 2.79
CA THR A 525 -4.77 -13.92 4.23
C THR A 525 -5.14 -12.45 4.50
N HIS A 526 -5.70 -12.19 5.68
CA HIS A 526 -6.05 -10.84 6.16
C HIS A 526 -7.11 -10.12 5.31
N THR A 527 -8.06 -10.85 4.75
CA THR A 527 -9.08 -10.27 3.87
C THR A 527 -10.43 -10.98 4.01
N ARG A 528 -11.49 -10.23 3.70
CA ARG A 528 -12.86 -10.70 3.51
C ARG A 528 -13.28 -10.47 2.05
N PRO A 529 -14.35 -11.14 1.56
CA PRO A 529 -14.80 -11.00 0.17
C PRO A 529 -15.01 -9.56 -0.29
N LEU A 530 -15.45 -8.67 0.61
CA LEU A 530 -15.71 -7.25 0.31
C LEU A 530 -14.46 -6.35 0.37
N SER A 531 -13.34 -6.85 0.89
CA SER A 531 -12.04 -6.17 0.89
C SER A 531 -11.05 -6.81 -0.10
N PHE A 532 -11.55 -7.69 -0.97
CA PHE A 532 -10.73 -8.41 -1.93
C PHE A 532 -10.49 -7.56 -3.17
N ASN A 533 -9.25 -7.11 -3.32
CA ASN A 533 -8.82 -6.27 -4.44
C ASN A 533 -8.11 -7.05 -5.55
N PHE A 534 -7.75 -8.34 -5.33
CA PHE A 534 -6.95 -9.10 -6.28
C PHE A 534 -7.75 -9.48 -7.53
N ILE A 535 -7.18 -9.22 -8.70
CA ILE A 535 -7.77 -9.54 -9.99
C ILE A 535 -7.24 -10.92 -10.45
N PRO A 536 -8.06 -11.98 -10.50
CA PRO A 536 -7.61 -13.32 -10.94
C PRO A 536 -7.02 -13.32 -12.36
N ASP A 537 -7.47 -12.40 -13.22
CA ASP A 537 -6.92 -12.21 -14.57
C ASP A 537 -5.47 -11.69 -14.62
N SER A 538 -4.95 -11.20 -13.49
CA SER A 538 -3.53 -10.84 -13.34
C SER A 538 -2.61 -12.04 -13.18
N LEU A 539 -3.15 -13.24 -12.93
CA LEU A 539 -2.37 -14.47 -12.88
C LEU A 539 -1.82 -14.85 -14.27
N PRO A 540 -0.69 -15.59 -14.31
CA PRO A 540 -0.25 -16.27 -15.52
C PRO A 540 -1.41 -17.06 -16.15
N PRO A 541 -1.53 -17.12 -17.49
CA PRO A 541 -2.63 -17.79 -18.18
C PRO A 541 -2.94 -19.20 -17.65
N GLU A 542 -1.90 -19.93 -17.25
CA GLU A 542 -1.96 -21.28 -16.70
C GLU A 542 -2.66 -21.35 -15.33
N LEU A 543 -2.61 -20.27 -14.55
CA LEU A 543 -3.12 -20.20 -13.19
C LEU A 543 -4.42 -19.41 -13.05
N LYS A 544 -4.91 -18.74 -14.10
CA LYS A 544 -6.16 -17.94 -14.03
C LYS A 544 -7.39 -18.72 -13.56
N LYS A 545 -7.40 -20.04 -13.78
CA LYS A 545 -8.49 -20.94 -13.38
C LYS A 545 -8.29 -21.58 -12.01
N SER A 546 -7.19 -21.23 -11.32
CA SER A 546 -6.92 -21.78 -9.99
C SER A 546 -7.95 -21.24 -9.00
N PRO A 547 -8.50 -22.09 -8.12
CA PRO A 547 -9.41 -21.63 -7.08
C PRO A 547 -8.66 -20.77 -6.05
N TYR A 548 -9.42 -19.92 -5.37
CA TYR A 548 -8.90 -19.08 -4.30
C TYR A 548 -9.88 -18.95 -3.14
N TRP A 549 -9.34 -18.73 -1.94
CA TRP A 549 -10.09 -18.61 -0.69
C TRP A 549 -9.62 -17.41 0.14
N PHE A 550 -10.51 -16.90 0.99
CA PHE A 550 -10.25 -15.80 1.91
C PHE A 550 -10.16 -16.30 3.33
N LEU A 551 -9.09 -15.96 4.03
CA LEU A 551 -8.88 -16.45 5.37
C LEU A 551 -8.46 -15.33 6.32
N GLU A 552 -9.30 -15.09 7.32
CA GLU A 552 -8.98 -14.29 8.49
C GLU A 552 -8.62 -15.24 9.64
N ASN A 553 -7.36 -15.29 10.06
CA ASN A 553 -6.90 -16.31 10.99
C ASN A 553 -7.46 -16.10 12.41
N PRO A 554 -8.39 -16.95 12.92
CA PRO A 554 -8.97 -16.77 14.25
C PRO A 554 -7.95 -16.94 15.38
N LEU A 555 -6.87 -17.70 15.17
CA LEU A 555 -5.77 -17.81 16.14
C LEU A 555 -5.06 -16.46 16.32
N ALA A 556 -4.87 -15.69 15.25
CA ALA A 556 -4.27 -14.35 15.35
C ALA A 556 -5.16 -13.40 16.15
N LEU A 557 -6.48 -13.46 15.95
CA LEU A 557 -7.45 -12.71 16.74
C LEU A 557 -7.46 -13.15 18.21
N LEU A 558 -7.35 -14.46 18.48
CA LEU A 558 -7.29 -14.99 19.84
C LEU A 558 -6.02 -14.55 20.57
N ILE A 559 -4.84 -14.57 19.92
CA ILE A 559 -3.59 -14.06 20.49
C ILE A 559 -3.73 -12.57 20.83
N LYS A 560 -4.33 -11.79 19.93
CA LYS A 560 -4.61 -10.36 20.16
C LYS A 560 -5.59 -10.16 21.31
N HIS A 561 -6.66 -10.96 21.39
CA HIS A 561 -7.61 -10.94 22.50
C HIS A 561 -6.95 -11.30 23.83
N ASN A 562 -6.10 -12.32 23.88
CA ASN A 562 -5.33 -12.70 25.05
C ASN A 562 -4.40 -11.57 25.52
N THR A 563 -3.89 -10.76 24.59
CA THR A 563 -3.13 -9.54 24.90
C THR A 563 -4.04 -8.42 25.42
N ILE A 564 -5.26 -8.28 24.90
CA ILE A 564 -6.26 -7.30 25.34
C ILE A 564 -6.70 -7.58 26.78
N ILE A 565 -7.00 -8.83 27.14
CA ILE A 565 -7.46 -9.20 28.49
C ILE A 565 -6.35 -9.07 29.55
N GLN A 566 -5.08 -9.09 29.14
CA GLN A 566 -3.94 -8.84 30.04
C GLN A 566 -3.75 -7.35 30.36
N ASN A 567 -4.49 -6.45 29.70
CA ASN A 567 -4.38 -5.01 29.90
C ASN A 567 -5.57 -4.49 30.72
N GLU A 568 -5.35 -4.16 32.00
CA GLU A 568 -6.37 -3.83 33.01
C GLU A 568 -7.22 -2.55 32.71
N THR A 569 -6.91 -1.83 31.64
CA THR A 569 -7.54 -0.54 31.27
C THR A 569 -8.72 -0.65 30.31
N ARG A 570 -9.13 -1.87 29.91
CA ARG A 570 -10.13 -2.10 28.85
C ARG A 570 -11.54 -2.33 29.39
N THR A 571 -12.55 -1.80 28.70
CA THR A 571 -13.95 -1.94 29.11
C THR A 571 -14.51 -3.33 28.79
N PRO A 572 -15.45 -3.87 29.59
CA PRO A 572 -16.12 -5.15 29.32
C PRO A 572 -16.76 -5.25 27.93
N ARG A 573 -17.15 -4.10 27.34
CA ARG A 573 -17.68 -4.02 25.99
C ARG A 573 -16.65 -4.39 24.92
N ILE A 574 -15.38 -4.03 25.10
CA ILE A 574 -14.30 -4.36 24.16
C ILE A 574 -14.01 -5.86 24.20
N ILE A 575 -13.91 -6.44 25.40
CA ILE A 575 -13.66 -7.88 25.59
C ILE A 575 -14.78 -8.71 24.96
N ARG A 576 -16.05 -8.36 25.20
CA ARG A 576 -17.20 -9.03 24.59
C ARG A 576 -17.13 -8.97 23.06
N LYS A 577 -16.89 -7.79 22.48
CA LYS A 577 -16.81 -7.62 21.02
C LYS A 577 -15.66 -8.42 20.40
N SER A 578 -14.49 -8.49 21.04
CA SER A 578 -13.38 -9.29 20.53
C SER A 578 -13.65 -10.79 20.57
N VAL A 579 -14.41 -11.28 21.56
CA VAL A 579 -14.83 -12.69 21.60
C VAL A 579 -15.83 -12.97 20.47
N GLU A 580 -16.80 -12.08 20.24
CA GLU A 580 -17.74 -12.18 19.12
C GLU A 580 -17.01 -12.22 17.76
N GLU A 581 -15.98 -11.39 17.60
CA GLU A 581 -15.13 -11.35 16.40
C GLU A 581 -14.34 -12.66 16.20
N ILE A 582 -13.82 -13.26 17.28
CA ILE A 582 -13.12 -14.56 17.22
C ILE A 582 -14.07 -15.68 16.79
N TYR A 583 -15.27 -15.76 17.37
CA TYR A 583 -16.24 -16.79 17.01
C TYR A 583 -16.70 -16.65 15.56
N GLY A 584 -16.99 -15.42 15.11
CA GLY A 584 -17.34 -15.17 13.71
C GLY A 584 -16.22 -15.57 12.75
N ALA A 585 -14.98 -15.14 13.02
CA ALA A 585 -13.84 -15.51 12.19
C ALA A 585 -13.56 -17.02 12.21
N TYR A 586 -13.79 -17.70 13.33
CA TYR A 586 -13.64 -19.15 13.43
C TYR A 586 -14.64 -19.89 12.53
N GLU A 587 -15.92 -19.52 12.59
CA GLU A 587 -16.98 -20.10 11.77
C GLU A 587 -16.71 -19.89 10.28
N ASP A 588 -16.51 -18.64 9.86
CA ASP A 588 -16.18 -18.26 8.47
C ASP A 588 -14.96 -19.03 7.94
N THR A 589 -13.92 -19.17 8.79
CA THR A 589 -12.69 -19.88 8.44
C THR A 589 -12.93 -21.38 8.30
N THR A 590 -13.72 -22.00 9.17
CA THR A 590 -14.02 -23.43 9.06
C THR A 590 -14.83 -23.75 7.81
N GLU A 591 -15.80 -22.91 7.45
CA GLU A 591 -16.56 -23.08 6.21
C GLU A 591 -15.67 -22.94 4.97
N THR A 592 -14.82 -21.91 4.96
CA THR A 592 -13.85 -21.71 3.87
C THR A 592 -12.89 -22.89 3.73
N LEU A 593 -12.41 -23.44 4.85
CA LEU A 593 -11.49 -24.58 4.83
C LEU A 593 -12.17 -25.90 4.45
N ASP A 594 -13.46 -26.07 4.74
CA ASP A 594 -14.24 -27.19 4.23
C ASP A 594 -14.33 -27.16 2.71
N GLU A 595 -14.60 -25.99 2.11
CA GLU A 595 -14.60 -25.81 0.65
C GLU A 595 -13.22 -26.10 0.05
N TRP A 596 -12.16 -25.62 0.70
CA TRP A 596 -10.79 -25.88 0.29
C TRP A 596 -10.42 -27.36 0.37
N LEU A 597 -10.82 -28.06 1.43
CA LEU A 597 -10.57 -29.50 1.59
C LEU A 597 -11.37 -30.34 0.61
N GLU A 598 -12.59 -29.93 0.26
CA GLU A 598 -13.37 -30.59 -0.79
C GLU A 598 -12.70 -30.43 -2.16
N TRP A 599 -12.10 -29.26 -2.45
CA TRP A 599 -11.27 -29.12 -3.64
C TRP A 599 -10.06 -30.06 -3.61
N ILE A 600 -9.34 -30.15 -2.49
CA ILE A 600 -8.21 -31.09 -2.32
C ILE A 600 -8.65 -32.54 -2.50
N ASN A 601 -9.85 -32.89 -2.04
CA ASN A 601 -10.43 -34.23 -2.21
C ASN A 601 -10.56 -34.60 -3.70
N GLY A 602 -10.87 -33.63 -4.57
CA GLY A 602 -10.94 -33.79 -6.02
C GLY A 602 -9.59 -33.77 -6.76
N CYS A 603 -8.51 -33.26 -6.14
CA CYS A 603 -7.19 -33.18 -6.77
C CYS A 603 -6.50 -34.56 -6.86
N PRO A 604 -6.08 -35.03 -8.05
CA PRO A 604 -5.33 -36.27 -8.17
C PRO A 604 -3.89 -36.12 -7.62
N PRO A 605 -3.35 -37.07 -6.84
CA PRO A 605 -1.99 -36.98 -6.32
C PRO A 605 -0.95 -36.89 -7.44
N GLN A 606 -0.03 -35.93 -7.34
CA GLN A 606 0.99 -35.66 -8.36
C GLN A 606 2.36 -36.17 -7.94
N PRO A 607 3.08 -36.94 -8.78
CA PRO A 607 4.40 -37.47 -8.44
C PRO A 607 5.47 -36.36 -8.42
N THR A 608 6.39 -36.43 -7.45
CA THR A 608 7.40 -35.37 -7.27
C THR A 608 8.72 -35.62 -8.01
N LYS A 609 8.95 -36.85 -8.51
CA LYS A 609 10.22 -37.22 -9.18
C LYS A 609 10.58 -36.33 -10.37
N GLY A 610 9.60 -35.92 -11.17
CA GLY A 610 9.82 -35.08 -12.36
C GLY A 610 10.15 -33.62 -12.05
N ILE A 611 9.88 -33.13 -10.84
CA ILE A 611 10.13 -31.74 -10.43
C ILE A 611 11.65 -31.48 -10.38
N GLN A 612 12.42 -32.43 -9.86
CA GLN A 612 13.88 -32.29 -9.75
C GLN A 612 14.57 -32.28 -11.12
N GLU A 613 14.09 -33.08 -12.07
CA GLU A 613 14.61 -33.08 -13.45
C GLU A 613 14.35 -31.75 -14.17
N LEU A 614 13.14 -31.21 -14.04
CA LEU A 614 12.76 -29.91 -14.62
C LEU A 614 13.58 -28.77 -14.03
N TYR A 615 13.77 -28.75 -12.70
CA TYR A 615 14.60 -27.77 -12.03
C TYR A 615 16.07 -27.83 -12.50
N ASN A 616 16.64 -29.03 -12.61
CA ASN A 616 18.01 -29.19 -13.10
C ASN A 616 18.18 -28.67 -14.54
N ARG A 617 17.19 -28.90 -15.41
CA ARG A 617 17.18 -28.34 -16.79
C ARG A 617 17.05 -26.82 -16.78
N PHE A 618 16.20 -26.26 -15.92
CA PHE A 618 16.05 -24.82 -15.76
C PHE A 618 17.37 -24.14 -15.36
N ILE A 619 18.08 -24.68 -14.36
CA ILE A 619 19.39 -24.17 -13.93
C ILE A 619 20.44 -24.25 -15.05
N GLN A 620 20.45 -25.34 -15.84
CA GLN A 620 21.35 -25.44 -17.00
C GLN A 620 21.09 -24.36 -18.05
N VAL A 621 19.82 -24.02 -18.30
CA VAL A 621 19.44 -22.95 -19.24
C VAL A 621 19.88 -21.59 -18.71
N GLN A 622 19.63 -21.29 -17.43
CA GLN A 622 20.09 -20.03 -16.82
C GLN A 622 21.61 -19.87 -16.88
N SER A 623 22.36 -20.91 -16.52
CA SER A 623 23.83 -20.87 -16.58
C SER A 623 24.36 -20.53 -17.97
N ARG A 624 23.74 -21.10 -19.02
CA ARG A 624 24.11 -20.78 -20.41
C ARG A 624 23.79 -19.34 -20.78
N LEU A 625 22.70 -18.79 -20.26
CA LEU A 625 22.30 -17.39 -20.49
C LEU A 625 23.31 -16.44 -19.82
N ASP A 626 23.68 -16.71 -18.58
CA ASP A 626 24.65 -15.93 -17.81
C ASP A 626 26.05 -15.95 -18.45
N ASP A 627 26.47 -17.10 -19.00
CA ASP A 627 27.71 -17.21 -19.76
C ASP A 627 27.68 -16.35 -21.04
N LEU A 628 26.54 -16.31 -21.72
CA LEU A 628 26.35 -15.53 -22.94
C LEU A 628 26.38 -14.02 -22.66
N ILE A 629 25.73 -13.59 -21.57
CA ILE A 629 25.76 -12.20 -21.10
C ILE A 629 27.19 -11.78 -20.76
N ARG A 630 27.92 -12.59 -19.98
CA ARG A 630 29.33 -12.31 -19.65
C ARG A 630 30.22 -12.23 -20.89
N HIS A 631 29.94 -13.04 -21.90
CA HIS A 631 30.68 -13.00 -23.17
C HIS A 631 30.42 -11.70 -23.93
N LEU A 632 29.17 -11.22 -23.97
CA LEU A 632 28.79 -9.95 -24.59
C LEU A 632 29.40 -8.74 -23.84
N GLU A 633 29.41 -8.77 -22.51
CA GLU A 633 30.06 -7.73 -21.69
C GLU A 633 31.56 -7.63 -21.98
N LYS A 634 32.22 -8.78 -22.14
CA LYS A 634 33.64 -8.85 -22.46
C LYS A 634 33.95 -8.29 -23.86
N LEU A 635 33.14 -8.62 -24.86
CA LEU A 635 33.28 -8.05 -26.20
C LEU A 635 33.08 -6.52 -26.20
N SER A 636 32.15 -6.01 -25.39
CA SER A 636 31.90 -4.56 -25.26
C SER A 636 33.04 -3.79 -24.57
N THR A 637 33.89 -4.47 -23.81
CA THR A 637 35.07 -3.90 -23.16
C THR A 637 36.30 -3.95 -24.05
N GLU A 638 36.43 -4.99 -24.87
CA GLU A 638 37.48 -5.10 -25.89
C GLU A 638 37.29 -4.13 -27.07
N GLU A 639 36.07 -3.68 -27.39
CA GLU A 639 35.83 -2.61 -28.40
C GLU A 639 36.16 -1.19 -27.91
N LYS A 640 36.50 -1.01 -26.63
CA LYS A 640 36.82 0.30 -26.01
C LYS A 640 38.31 0.54 -25.78
N GLU A 641 39.15 -0.47 -26.01
CA GLU A 641 40.61 -0.36 -26.10
C GLU A 641 41.04 -0.27 -27.57
#